data_AF-A0A2H3DEX7-F1
#
_entry.id   AF-A0A2H3DEX7-F1
#
_cell.length_a   1.000
_cell.length_b   1.000
_cell.length_c   1.000
_cell.angle_alpha   90.00
_cell.angle_beta   90.00
_cell.angle_gamma   90.00
#
_symmetry.space_group_name_H-M   'P 1'
#
loop_
_entity.id
_entity.type
_entity.pdbx_description
1 polymer ?
#
loop_
_entity_poly.entity_id
_entity_poly.type
_entity_poly.pdbx_seq_one_letter_code
_entity_poly.pdbx_strand_id
1 'polypeptide(L)'
;MTENQVHRNSIVHSAAVAIRKSFQAINIRWAIYGDLAWHLLCGSATGDSWLDIHVMGDLSTIIYITQHLASVDHRFSLASPIADSQATMIYVHNKLNNGSPTKTHQCQVRFVDGHLENLFIVKDLPLLPIQLILHRQMETYVSRSEKEQQEFMSEVIAISQAYLRLPNLLPPVWSLTLAERPLFLDHLAKITAAFPETADVLTCLHPILSPTATDVSLLSNKKRRQLIRSEAILAATSTLSSCICQLGHDCFLAGPGYVPWYIMGSPTVPSNIRVDFLVILHNGNSLGSLKHILCQQGIIEAQKDAFQCSMLASNGQLRSFTVTLEEVPSSMGLRPGESTGTDFNGLSIINPSYLFSTMLASISSRGLPIKKNTYKNVVEALDLLCLHNADVRAAFEETAELDQLVSAYVDAHPGLRPYFTNIGFRSALLPILPALLPEVDVQTACDPTPTVQIPAIHKRSGVVLRAAVDATRLLRDSGYSCAIFGSTAFYLHGIKHQASDLDILVPSSEEAETVNRRLVSQDPHFYLRKCKSRGRTYQILSYQQDLHNGEEIVSESTKVNIVMAGTMLLPFLLGSTVMREGLPVLPLEVLLLLKLHAWHDHMIAPESYKQIKLTANVADIRLTLKTVLLSLTGTERSWARVALSFFQEEFRRITIDSVKFFCSVFADCRDDWYKLGFEVA
;
A
#
# COMPACT_ATOMS: atom_id res chain seq x y z
N MET A 1 7.80 -39.49 -5.13
CA MET A 1 7.89 -39.60 -3.65
C MET A 1 7.58 -41.03 -3.26
N THR A 2 8.35 -41.61 -2.35
CA THR A 2 8.00 -42.93 -1.77
C THR A 2 6.78 -42.77 -0.85
N GLU A 3 6.02 -43.84 -0.62
CA GLU A 3 4.84 -43.83 0.26
C GLU A 3 5.18 -43.31 1.68
N ASN A 4 6.38 -43.62 2.18
CA ASN A 4 6.91 -43.10 3.44
C ASN A 4 7.06 -41.58 3.44
N GLN A 5 7.48 -40.99 2.32
CA GLN A 5 7.72 -39.56 2.21
C GLN A 5 6.40 -38.77 2.23
N VAL A 6 5.36 -39.29 1.55
CA VAL A 6 4.01 -38.70 1.57
C VAL A 6 3.42 -38.73 3.00
N HIS A 7 3.62 -39.84 3.72
CA HIS A 7 3.18 -39.96 5.11
C HIS A 7 3.89 -38.96 6.03
N ARG A 8 5.22 -38.83 5.93
CA ARG A 8 5.99 -37.86 6.73
C ARG A 8 5.49 -36.43 6.53
N ASN A 9 5.29 -36.01 5.29
CA ASN A 9 4.79 -34.67 5.00
C ASN A 9 3.39 -34.43 5.54
N SER A 10 2.53 -35.44 5.48
CA SER A 10 1.18 -35.35 6.05
C SER A 10 1.22 -35.13 7.58
N ILE A 11 2.13 -35.81 8.28
CA ILE A 11 2.32 -35.66 9.74
C ILE A 11 2.83 -34.26 10.07
N VAL A 12 3.89 -33.81 9.41
CA VAL A 12 4.52 -32.50 9.66
C VAL A 12 3.56 -31.36 9.32
N HIS A 13 2.84 -31.45 8.20
CA HIS A 13 1.81 -30.49 7.83
C HIS A 13 0.65 -30.48 8.85
N SER A 14 0.22 -31.65 9.33
CA SER A 14 -0.82 -31.76 10.36
C SER A 14 -0.38 -31.14 11.69
N ALA A 15 0.90 -31.27 12.06
CA ALA A 15 1.47 -30.60 13.23
C ALA A 15 1.40 -29.08 13.06
N ALA A 16 1.82 -28.54 11.91
CA ALA A 16 1.77 -27.10 11.64
C ALA A 16 0.34 -26.53 11.63
N VAL A 17 -0.63 -27.27 11.08
CA VAL A 17 -2.06 -26.87 11.13
C VAL A 17 -2.60 -26.86 12.56
N ALA A 18 -2.19 -27.82 13.40
CA ALA A 18 -2.57 -27.85 14.81
C ALA A 18 -1.99 -26.67 15.58
N ILE A 19 -0.70 -26.37 15.38
CA ILE A 19 -0.01 -25.21 15.97
C ILE A 19 -0.70 -23.91 15.54
N ARG A 20 -1.02 -23.76 14.25
CA ARG A 20 -1.75 -22.57 13.75
C ARG A 20 -3.03 -22.31 14.51
N LYS A 21 -3.88 -23.34 14.66
CA LYS A 21 -5.17 -23.22 15.36
C LYS A 21 -4.98 -22.80 16.82
N SER A 22 -4.01 -23.41 17.50
CA SER A 22 -3.71 -23.07 18.89
C SER A 22 -3.17 -21.64 19.00
N PHE A 23 -2.18 -21.26 18.20
CA PHE A 23 -1.54 -19.94 18.29
C PHE A 23 -2.47 -18.80 17.88
N GLN A 24 -3.40 -19.03 16.95
CA GLN A 24 -4.47 -18.09 16.64
C GLN A 24 -5.39 -17.80 17.83
N ALA A 25 -5.66 -18.80 18.68
CA ALA A 25 -6.51 -18.64 19.86
C ALA A 25 -5.85 -17.78 20.95
N ILE A 26 -4.53 -17.78 21.03
CA ILE A 26 -3.74 -17.02 22.01
C ILE A 26 -2.98 -15.82 21.40
N ASN A 27 -3.28 -15.48 20.14
CA ASN A 27 -2.70 -14.35 19.41
C ASN A 27 -1.15 -14.33 19.40
N ILE A 28 -0.51 -15.50 19.30
CA ILE A 28 0.95 -15.60 19.19
C ILE A 28 1.37 -15.50 17.72
N ARG A 29 2.33 -14.63 17.44
CA ARG A 29 2.98 -14.55 16.11
C ARG A 29 4.06 -15.60 15.99
N TRP A 30 4.07 -16.30 14.86
CA TRP A 30 4.99 -17.40 14.59
C TRP A 30 5.20 -17.58 13.10
N ALA A 31 6.25 -18.32 12.73
CA ALA A 31 6.49 -18.74 11.37
C ALA A 31 7.18 -20.11 11.34
N ILE A 32 7.01 -20.81 10.23
CA ILE A 32 7.72 -22.05 9.93
C ILE A 32 9.05 -21.73 9.27
N TYR A 33 10.07 -22.48 9.65
CA TYR A 33 11.31 -22.62 8.88
C TYR A 33 11.75 -24.09 8.82
N GLY A 34 12.86 -24.39 8.14
CA GLY A 34 13.37 -25.77 8.02
C GLY A 34 12.61 -26.64 7.01
N ASP A 35 12.48 -27.93 7.31
CA ASP A 35 12.03 -28.96 6.35
C ASP A 35 10.59 -28.78 5.86
N LEU A 36 9.67 -28.36 6.72
CA LEU A 36 8.30 -28.10 6.27
C LEU A 36 8.25 -26.86 5.38
N ALA A 37 9.01 -25.82 5.71
CA ALA A 37 9.13 -24.65 4.85
C ALA A 37 9.63 -25.08 3.45
N TRP A 38 10.58 -26.01 3.43
CA TRP A 38 11.08 -26.62 2.21
C TRP A 38 10.00 -27.32 1.41
N HIS A 39 9.23 -28.19 2.07
CA HIS A 39 8.18 -28.94 1.40
C HIS A 39 7.08 -28.02 0.86
N LEU A 40 6.75 -26.94 1.59
CA LEU A 40 5.76 -25.97 1.16
C LEU A 40 6.21 -25.23 -0.11
N LEU A 41 7.50 -24.92 -0.24
CA LEU A 41 8.08 -24.22 -1.38
C LEU A 41 8.37 -25.18 -2.56
N CYS A 42 9.16 -26.22 -2.34
CA CYS A 42 9.73 -27.06 -3.40
C CYS A 42 8.97 -28.37 -3.63
N GLY A 43 8.05 -28.75 -2.74
CA GLY A 43 7.37 -30.05 -2.81
C GLY A 43 8.26 -31.26 -2.50
N SER A 44 9.56 -31.08 -2.23
CA SER A 44 10.45 -32.14 -1.78
C SER A 44 10.44 -32.25 -0.26
N ALA A 45 10.43 -33.47 0.28
CA ALA A 45 10.68 -33.70 1.70
C ALA A 45 12.14 -34.07 1.89
N THR A 46 12.78 -33.41 2.83
CA THR A 46 14.04 -33.82 3.45
C THR A 46 13.80 -34.98 4.42
N GLY A 47 14.87 -35.69 4.78
CA GLY A 47 14.82 -37.06 5.31
C GLY A 47 14.15 -37.24 6.67
N ASP A 48 13.95 -36.17 7.44
CA ASP A 48 13.52 -36.26 8.84
C ASP A 48 12.14 -35.62 9.08
N SER A 49 11.38 -36.19 10.02
CA SER A 49 10.04 -35.71 10.37
C SER A 49 10.12 -34.60 11.43
N TRP A 50 10.73 -33.47 11.11
CA TRP A 50 10.85 -32.33 12.01
C TRP A 50 10.17 -31.07 11.48
N LEU A 51 9.73 -30.22 12.41
CA LEU A 51 9.05 -28.96 12.18
C LEU A 51 9.71 -27.88 13.02
N ASP A 52 10.41 -26.94 12.39
CA ASP A 52 10.95 -25.79 13.10
C ASP A 52 9.97 -24.62 13.08
N ILE A 53 9.72 -24.06 14.26
CA ILE A 53 8.77 -22.98 14.52
C ILE A 53 9.54 -21.83 15.16
N HIS A 54 9.57 -20.71 14.48
CA HIS A 54 10.03 -19.45 15.03
C HIS A 54 8.87 -18.76 15.74
N VAL A 55 9.07 -18.31 16.97
CA VAL A 55 8.04 -17.67 17.79
C VAL A 55 8.49 -16.27 18.16
N MET A 56 7.60 -15.29 17.97
CA MET A 56 7.87 -13.92 18.40
C MET A 56 7.77 -13.84 19.92
N GLY A 57 8.86 -13.50 20.59
CA GLY A 57 8.91 -13.36 22.04
C GLY A 57 10.26 -13.76 22.62
N ASP A 58 10.23 -14.17 23.87
CA ASP A 58 11.36 -14.61 24.68
C ASP A 58 11.19 -16.06 25.14
N LEU A 59 12.13 -16.53 25.97
CA LEU A 59 12.05 -17.84 26.63
C LEU A 59 10.73 -18.04 27.40
N SER A 60 10.23 -17.01 28.08
CA SER A 60 8.95 -17.06 28.82
C SER A 60 7.79 -17.39 27.89
N THR A 61 7.80 -16.78 26.70
CA THR A 61 6.82 -17.03 25.65
C THR A 61 6.88 -18.48 25.18
N ILE A 62 8.07 -19.04 24.97
CA ILE A 62 8.26 -20.45 24.60
C ILE A 62 7.72 -21.41 25.67
N ILE A 63 8.03 -21.14 26.95
CA ILE A 63 7.52 -21.94 28.07
C ILE A 63 5.99 -21.92 28.08
N TYR A 64 5.40 -20.74 27.92
CA TYR A 64 3.96 -20.57 27.90
C TYR A 64 3.29 -21.35 26.75
N ILE A 65 3.77 -21.20 25.51
CA ILE A 65 3.14 -21.86 24.35
C ILE A 65 3.28 -23.38 24.39
N THR A 66 4.39 -23.91 24.92
CA THR A 66 4.63 -25.35 24.96
C THR A 66 3.75 -26.02 26.02
N GLN A 67 3.60 -25.38 27.19
CA GLN A 67 2.62 -25.78 28.21
C GLN A 67 1.19 -25.69 27.67
N HIS A 68 0.86 -24.58 26.99
CA HIS A 68 -0.47 -24.40 26.41
C HIS A 68 -0.78 -25.51 25.39
N LEU A 69 0.10 -25.76 24.41
CA LEU A 69 -0.05 -26.82 23.41
C LEU A 69 -0.28 -28.20 24.05
N ALA A 70 0.54 -28.57 25.04
CA ALA A 70 0.39 -29.84 25.75
C ALA A 70 -0.94 -29.94 26.52
N SER A 71 -1.48 -28.82 27.00
CA SER A 71 -2.76 -28.77 27.72
C SER A 71 -3.99 -28.82 26.81
N VAL A 72 -3.92 -28.23 25.61
CA VAL A 72 -5.08 -28.11 24.70
C VAL A 72 -5.12 -29.19 23.62
N ASP A 73 -3.98 -29.83 23.33
CA ASP A 73 -3.88 -30.86 22.31
C ASP A 73 -2.96 -31.99 22.79
N HIS A 74 -3.56 -33.09 23.24
CA HIS A 74 -2.87 -34.25 23.82
C HIS A 74 -1.91 -34.95 22.85
N ARG A 75 -1.91 -34.58 21.57
CA ARG A 75 -0.94 -35.04 20.58
C ARG A 75 0.43 -34.43 20.79
N PHE A 76 0.53 -33.31 21.49
CA PHE A 76 1.80 -32.66 21.82
C PHE A 76 2.28 -33.07 23.21
N SER A 77 3.54 -33.48 23.30
CA SER A 77 4.24 -33.73 24.57
C SER A 77 5.64 -33.11 24.54
N LEU A 78 6.17 -32.70 25.69
CA LEU A 78 7.51 -32.14 25.77
C LEU A 78 8.56 -33.26 25.63
N ALA A 79 9.51 -33.10 24.70
CA ALA A 79 10.53 -34.10 24.39
C ALA A 79 11.80 -33.94 25.26
N SER A 80 12.15 -32.69 25.56
CA SER A 80 13.33 -32.33 26.34
C SER A 80 13.04 -31.08 27.20
N PRO A 81 13.78 -30.88 28.31
CA PRO A 81 13.75 -29.61 29.04
C PRO A 81 14.04 -28.43 28.11
N ILE A 82 13.44 -27.29 28.41
CA ILE A 82 13.63 -26.04 27.66
C ILE A 82 14.99 -25.46 28.06
N ALA A 83 15.88 -25.27 27.08
CA ALA A 83 17.23 -24.76 27.29
C ALA A 83 17.63 -23.87 26.09
N ASP A 84 18.52 -22.89 26.33
CA ASP A 84 19.10 -22.02 25.29
C ASP A 84 18.07 -21.37 24.36
N SER A 85 16.96 -20.87 24.92
CA SER A 85 15.87 -20.25 24.14
C SER A 85 15.20 -21.18 23.14
N GLN A 86 15.24 -22.48 23.39
CA GLN A 86 14.68 -23.50 22.52
C GLN A 86 13.89 -24.55 23.30
N ALA A 87 12.83 -25.06 22.67
CA ALA A 87 12.06 -26.17 23.18
C ALA A 87 11.81 -27.21 22.08
N THR A 88 11.77 -28.49 22.45
CA THR A 88 11.39 -29.56 21.53
C THR A 88 10.18 -30.30 22.07
N MET A 89 9.15 -30.41 21.24
CA MET A 89 7.95 -31.21 21.52
C MET A 89 7.85 -32.38 20.54
N ILE A 90 7.19 -33.45 20.93
CA ILE A 90 6.77 -34.55 20.06
C ILE A 90 5.30 -34.35 19.73
N TYR A 91 4.98 -34.39 18.43
CA TYR A 91 3.61 -34.44 17.91
C TYR A 91 3.28 -35.85 17.42
N VAL A 92 2.26 -36.48 17.98
CA VAL A 92 1.79 -37.82 17.57
C VAL A 92 0.53 -37.73 16.73
N HIS A 93 0.57 -38.26 15.51
CA HIS A 93 -0.54 -38.16 14.56
C HIS A 93 -1.50 -39.37 14.63
N ASN A 94 -2.69 -39.16 15.19
CA ASN A 94 -3.64 -40.25 15.48
C ASN A 94 -4.32 -40.91 14.26
N LYS A 95 -4.39 -40.24 13.10
CA LYS A 95 -5.22 -40.69 11.96
C LYS A 95 -4.50 -41.57 10.93
N LEU A 96 -3.18 -41.69 10.99
CA LEU A 96 -2.39 -42.46 10.00
C LEU A 96 -2.08 -43.90 10.45
N ASN A 97 -2.66 -44.35 11.55
CA ASN A 97 -2.59 -45.76 11.93
C ASN A 97 -3.50 -46.55 10.97
N ASN A 98 -2.92 -47.09 9.88
CA ASN A 98 -3.57 -47.98 8.90
C ASN A 98 -3.97 -49.35 9.49
N GLY A 99 -4.53 -49.37 10.71
CA GLY A 99 -4.90 -50.60 11.43
C GLY A 99 -3.71 -51.36 12.05
N SER A 100 -2.47 -50.89 11.89
CA SER A 100 -1.29 -51.46 12.54
C SER A 100 -1.07 -50.81 13.91
N PRO A 101 -1.26 -51.52 15.04
CA PRO A 101 -1.12 -50.95 16.38
C PRO A 101 0.33 -50.67 16.81
N THR A 102 1.33 -50.97 15.96
CA THR A 102 2.76 -50.94 16.37
C THR A 102 3.58 -49.79 15.80
N LYS A 103 3.05 -48.97 14.88
CA LYS A 103 3.79 -47.84 14.30
C LYS A 103 3.16 -46.51 14.68
N THR A 104 3.67 -45.89 15.73
CA THR A 104 3.33 -44.50 16.06
C THR A 104 4.06 -43.55 15.10
N HIS A 105 3.27 -42.77 14.39
CA HIS A 105 3.76 -41.73 13.49
C HIS A 105 3.96 -40.44 14.28
N GLN A 106 5.22 -40.05 14.48
CA GLN A 106 5.59 -38.87 15.26
C GLN A 106 6.40 -37.84 14.46
N CYS A 107 6.25 -36.58 14.81
CA CYS A 107 7.04 -35.45 14.31
C CYS A 107 7.65 -34.69 15.49
N GLN A 108 8.94 -34.33 15.39
CA GLN A 108 9.57 -33.45 16.36
C GLN A 108 9.29 -32.00 15.98
N VAL A 109 8.82 -31.19 16.93
CA VAL A 109 8.54 -29.78 16.73
C VAL A 109 9.50 -28.97 17.57
N ARG A 110 10.38 -28.20 16.94
CA ARG A 110 11.35 -27.34 17.61
C ARG A 110 10.84 -25.90 17.60
N PHE A 111 10.79 -25.29 18.77
CA PHE A 111 10.47 -23.88 18.94
C PHE A 111 11.75 -23.11 19.22
N VAL A 112 11.93 -21.98 18.54
CA VAL A 112 13.05 -21.06 18.71
C VAL A 112 12.50 -19.65 18.82
N ASP A 113 13.03 -18.86 19.74
CA ASP A 113 12.64 -17.47 19.91
C ASP A 113 13.32 -16.56 18.88
N GLY A 114 12.73 -15.40 18.67
CA GLY A 114 13.37 -14.33 17.90
C GLY A 114 12.37 -13.31 17.36
N HIS A 115 12.93 -12.28 16.73
CA HIS A 115 12.15 -11.19 16.17
C HIS A 115 11.48 -11.59 14.85
N LEU A 116 10.16 -11.40 14.78
CA LEU A 116 9.33 -11.65 13.59
C LEU A 116 8.71 -10.34 13.11
N GLU A 117 9.43 -9.61 12.26
CA GLU A 117 8.91 -8.38 11.66
C GLU A 117 8.13 -8.63 10.37
N ASN A 118 8.53 -9.65 9.59
CA ASN A 118 7.92 -9.97 8.31
C ASN A 118 7.63 -11.48 8.22
N LEU A 119 6.43 -11.82 7.74
CA LEU A 119 5.95 -13.19 7.59
C LEU A 119 5.29 -13.33 6.21
N PHE A 120 5.49 -14.47 5.56
CA PHE A 120 4.83 -14.80 4.29
C PHE A 120 3.82 -15.94 4.52
N ILE A 121 2.67 -15.93 3.85
CA ILE A 121 1.69 -17.03 3.98
C ILE A 121 1.78 -17.97 2.76
N VAL A 122 2.30 -19.19 2.93
CA VAL A 122 2.23 -20.26 1.91
C VAL A 122 1.21 -21.31 2.35
N LYS A 123 0.19 -21.59 1.53
CA LYS A 123 -0.85 -22.60 1.84
C LYS A 123 -1.43 -22.42 3.25
N ASP A 124 -1.78 -21.18 3.57
CA ASP A 124 -2.31 -20.72 4.85
C ASP A 124 -1.40 -20.92 6.08
N LEU A 125 -0.12 -21.19 5.88
CA LEU A 125 0.86 -21.32 6.95
C LEU A 125 1.86 -20.15 6.89
N PRO A 126 2.18 -19.52 8.04
CA PRO A 126 3.19 -18.47 8.08
C PRO A 126 4.58 -19.08 7.90
N LEU A 127 5.39 -18.43 7.06
CA LEU A 127 6.73 -18.82 6.66
C LEU A 127 7.68 -17.66 6.96
N LEU A 128 8.91 -17.98 7.37
CA LEU A 128 9.96 -16.96 7.45
C LEU A 128 10.28 -16.39 6.06
N PRO A 129 10.71 -15.12 6.00
CA PRO A 129 11.25 -14.53 4.77
C PRO A 129 12.40 -15.37 4.22
N ILE A 130 12.45 -15.51 2.88
CA ILE A 130 13.42 -16.39 2.21
C ILE A 130 14.87 -16.04 2.58
N GLN A 131 15.17 -14.76 2.80
CA GLN A 131 16.51 -14.30 3.18
C GLN A 131 16.94 -14.88 4.52
N LEU A 132 16.03 -14.96 5.49
CA LEU A 132 16.32 -15.50 6.82
C LEU A 132 16.43 -17.03 6.79
N ILE A 133 15.61 -17.69 5.95
CA ILE A 133 15.74 -19.14 5.68
C ILE A 133 17.12 -19.44 5.09
N LEU A 134 17.52 -18.69 4.06
CA LEU A 134 18.81 -18.85 3.40
C LEU A 134 19.99 -18.53 4.33
N HIS A 135 19.93 -17.43 5.08
CA HIS A 135 20.98 -17.03 6.02
C HIS A 135 21.29 -18.13 7.04
N ARG A 136 20.26 -18.64 7.72
CA ARG A 136 20.42 -19.71 8.73
C ARG A 136 20.97 -21.00 8.14
N GLN A 137 20.58 -21.31 6.91
CA GLN A 137 21.11 -22.49 6.21
C GLN A 137 22.58 -22.30 5.84
N MET A 138 22.94 -21.10 5.36
CA MET A 138 24.31 -20.74 4.99
C MET A 138 25.28 -20.77 6.17
N GLU A 139 24.83 -20.51 7.40
CA GLU A 139 25.69 -20.69 8.59
C GLU A 139 26.19 -22.13 8.73
N THR A 140 25.37 -23.12 8.35
CA THR A 140 25.76 -24.55 8.38
C THR A 140 26.58 -24.99 7.17
N TYR A 141 26.65 -24.16 6.13
CA TYR A 141 27.35 -24.49 4.88
C TYR A 141 28.87 -24.58 5.06
N VAL A 142 29.43 -23.71 5.90
CA VAL A 142 30.89 -23.58 6.10
C VAL A 142 31.50 -24.85 6.73
N SER A 143 30.72 -25.59 7.53
CA SER A 143 31.19 -26.80 8.20
C SER A 143 31.03 -28.10 7.39
N ARG A 144 30.44 -28.04 6.18
CA ARG A 144 30.13 -29.22 5.37
C ARG A 144 31.31 -29.62 4.48
N SER A 145 31.40 -30.90 4.15
CA SER A 145 32.32 -31.40 3.11
C SER A 145 31.91 -30.87 1.73
N GLU A 146 32.85 -30.83 0.77
CA GLU A 146 32.60 -30.33 -0.58
C GLU A 146 31.40 -31.01 -1.27
N LYS A 147 31.25 -32.33 -1.09
CA LYS A 147 30.12 -33.08 -1.64
C LYS A 147 28.79 -32.64 -1.01
N GLU A 148 28.75 -32.49 0.31
CA GLU A 148 27.56 -32.02 1.03
C GLU A 148 27.23 -30.56 0.68
N GLN A 149 28.26 -29.75 0.39
CA GLN A 149 28.09 -28.38 -0.08
C GLN A 149 27.42 -28.32 -1.47
N GLN A 150 27.78 -29.20 -2.40
CA GLN A 150 27.13 -29.27 -3.72
C GLN A 150 25.67 -29.71 -3.64
N GLU A 151 25.37 -30.72 -2.81
CA GLU A 151 23.99 -31.19 -2.58
C GLU A 151 23.16 -30.09 -1.91
N PHE A 152 23.70 -29.44 -0.88
CA PHE A 152 23.08 -28.31 -0.20
C PHE A 152 22.81 -27.13 -1.15
N MET A 153 23.75 -26.82 -2.05
CA MET A 153 23.55 -25.72 -3.00
C MET A 153 22.48 -25.99 -4.03
N SER A 154 22.40 -27.22 -4.53
CA SER A 154 21.30 -27.65 -5.39
C SER A 154 19.94 -27.45 -4.70
N GLU A 155 19.89 -27.71 -3.40
CA GLU A 155 18.76 -27.41 -2.54
C GLU A 155 18.46 -25.90 -2.52
N VAL A 156 19.42 -25.07 -2.11
CA VAL A 156 19.27 -23.60 -2.02
C VAL A 156 18.73 -22.99 -3.32
N ILE A 157 19.23 -23.43 -4.47
CA ILE A 157 18.76 -22.99 -5.79
C ILE A 157 17.29 -23.38 -6.00
N ALA A 158 16.93 -24.62 -5.68
CA ALA A 158 15.57 -25.10 -5.83
C ALA A 158 14.58 -24.30 -4.98
N ILE A 159 14.93 -23.92 -3.75
CA ILE A 159 14.07 -23.02 -2.95
C ILE A 159 13.95 -21.67 -3.62
N SER A 160 15.09 -21.12 -4.01
CA SER A 160 15.15 -19.76 -4.52
C SER A 160 14.27 -19.65 -5.76
N GLN A 161 14.34 -20.65 -6.65
CA GLN A 161 13.44 -20.76 -7.80
C GLN A 161 11.98 -20.99 -7.41
N ALA A 162 11.71 -21.84 -6.42
CA ALA A 162 10.35 -22.10 -5.96
C ALA A 162 9.70 -20.85 -5.33
N TYR A 163 10.45 -20.13 -4.52
CA TYR A 163 10.07 -18.85 -3.94
C TYR A 163 9.79 -17.83 -5.04
N LEU A 164 10.68 -17.70 -6.02
CA LEU A 164 10.50 -16.79 -7.16
C LEU A 164 9.27 -17.12 -8.03
N ARG A 165 8.75 -18.36 -7.96
CA ARG A 165 7.52 -18.78 -8.65
C ARG A 165 6.25 -18.51 -7.83
N LEU A 166 6.37 -18.11 -6.56
CA LEU A 166 5.19 -17.78 -5.76
C LEU A 166 4.48 -16.55 -6.34
N PRO A 167 3.14 -16.59 -6.48
CA PRO A 167 2.40 -15.38 -6.78
C PRO A 167 2.57 -14.38 -5.62
N ASN A 168 2.62 -13.09 -5.94
CA ASN A 168 2.61 -12.00 -4.95
C ASN A 168 3.87 -11.92 -4.05
N LEU A 169 5.07 -11.99 -4.65
CA LEU A 169 6.32 -11.68 -3.96
C LEU A 169 6.29 -10.25 -3.38
N LEU A 170 6.43 -10.11 -2.06
CA LEU A 170 6.70 -8.82 -1.44
C LEU A 170 8.05 -8.28 -1.96
N PRO A 171 8.22 -6.95 -2.07
CA PRO A 171 9.55 -6.37 -2.29
C PRO A 171 10.53 -6.92 -1.26
N PRO A 172 11.81 -7.13 -1.59
CA PRO A 172 12.78 -7.68 -0.66
C PRO A 172 13.00 -6.69 0.49
N VAL A 173 12.20 -6.82 1.54
CA VAL A 173 12.41 -6.16 2.82
C VAL A 173 13.45 -6.99 3.56
N TRP A 174 14.57 -6.35 3.89
CA TRP A 174 15.63 -6.98 4.67
C TRP A 174 15.08 -7.43 6.01
N SER A 175 14.83 -8.73 6.13
CA SER A 175 14.41 -9.36 7.39
C SER A 175 15.62 -9.81 8.23
N LEU A 176 16.82 -9.44 7.79
CA LEU A 176 18.08 -9.63 8.49
C LEU A 176 18.43 -8.34 9.26
N THR A 177 18.94 -8.52 10.47
CA THR A 177 19.50 -7.43 11.27
C THR A 177 20.67 -6.79 10.55
N LEU A 178 20.99 -5.53 10.86
CA LEU A 178 22.12 -4.82 10.25
C LEU A 178 23.46 -5.56 10.41
N ALA A 179 23.63 -6.35 11.49
CA ALA A 179 24.81 -7.16 11.73
C ALA A 179 24.86 -8.42 10.86
N GLU A 180 23.72 -9.03 10.55
CA GLU A 180 23.63 -10.24 9.71
C GLU A 180 23.76 -9.92 8.21
N ARG A 181 23.37 -8.72 7.76
CA ARG A 181 23.39 -8.36 6.33
C ARG A 181 24.77 -8.53 5.68
N PRO A 182 25.89 -8.02 6.25
CA PRO A 182 27.22 -8.22 5.65
C PRO A 182 27.63 -9.69 5.60
N LEU A 183 27.31 -10.47 6.64
CA LEU A 183 27.61 -11.91 6.68
C LEU A 183 26.81 -12.65 5.62
N PHE A 184 25.52 -12.35 5.48
CA PHE A 184 24.68 -12.94 4.45
C PHE A 184 25.20 -12.63 3.04
N LEU A 185 25.56 -11.37 2.77
CA LEU A 185 26.13 -10.96 1.48
C LEU A 185 27.47 -11.64 1.19
N ASP A 186 28.33 -11.80 2.20
CA ASP A 186 29.60 -12.55 2.07
C ASP A 186 29.35 -14.03 1.75
N HIS A 187 28.39 -14.67 2.43
CA HIS A 187 28.00 -16.05 2.12
C HIS A 187 27.46 -16.18 0.69
N LEU A 188 26.59 -15.27 0.26
CA LEU A 188 26.05 -15.25 -1.10
C LEU A 188 27.14 -15.04 -2.15
N ALA A 189 28.13 -14.19 -1.87
CA ALA A 189 29.27 -13.97 -2.75
C ALA A 189 30.14 -15.23 -2.88
N LYS A 190 30.47 -15.88 -1.75
CA LYS A 190 31.21 -17.15 -1.73
C LYS A 190 30.48 -18.25 -2.50
N ILE A 191 29.16 -18.34 -2.32
CA ILE A 191 28.31 -19.28 -3.04
C ILE A 191 28.28 -18.99 -4.53
N THR A 192 28.09 -17.73 -4.92
CA THR A 192 28.06 -17.34 -6.34
C THR A 192 29.41 -17.60 -7.01
N ALA A 193 30.52 -17.42 -6.29
CA ALA A 193 31.86 -17.74 -6.77
C ALA A 193 32.09 -19.25 -6.94
N ALA A 194 31.58 -20.06 -6.01
CA ALA A 194 31.69 -21.53 -6.08
C ALA A 194 30.71 -22.16 -7.09
N PHE A 195 29.56 -21.54 -7.31
CA PHE A 195 28.47 -22.01 -8.19
C PHE A 195 27.95 -20.87 -9.08
N PRO A 196 28.67 -20.51 -10.15
CA PRO A 196 28.32 -19.37 -11.01
C PRO A 196 26.91 -19.45 -11.62
N GLU A 197 26.39 -20.65 -11.85
CA GLU A 197 25.02 -20.91 -12.35
C GLU A 197 23.92 -20.41 -11.42
N THR A 198 24.23 -20.11 -10.15
CA THR A 198 23.28 -19.59 -9.17
C THR A 198 23.10 -18.08 -9.24
N ALA A 199 23.98 -17.37 -9.95
CA ALA A 199 24.05 -15.91 -9.97
C ALA A 199 22.71 -15.28 -10.36
N ASP A 200 22.05 -15.78 -11.40
CA ASP A 200 20.77 -15.23 -11.89
C ASP A 200 19.66 -15.38 -10.84
N VAL A 201 19.59 -16.56 -10.22
CA VAL A 201 18.57 -16.89 -9.21
C VAL A 201 18.77 -16.06 -7.94
N LEU A 202 20.01 -15.95 -7.45
CA LEU A 202 20.35 -15.15 -6.27
C LEU A 202 20.18 -13.64 -6.55
N THR A 203 20.46 -13.19 -7.77
CA THR A 203 20.18 -11.82 -8.23
C THR A 203 18.68 -11.51 -8.26
N CYS A 204 17.85 -12.48 -8.66
CA CYS A 204 16.40 -12.31 -8.65
C CYS A 204 15.84 -12.24 -7.23
N LEU A 205 16.37 -13.05 -6.30
CA LEU A 205 16.03 -12.97 -4.88
C LEU A 205 16.52 -11.66 -4.24
N HIS A 206 17.58 -11.10 -4.81
CA HIS A 206 18.23 -9.94 -4.24
C HIS A 206 18.75 -9.04 -5.36
N PRO A 207 17.95 -8.08 -5.85
CA PRO A 207 18.35 -7.21 -6.96
C PRO A 207 19.64 -6.43 -6.71
N ILE A 208 20.02 -6.22 -5.43
CA ILE A 208 21.29 -5.58 -5.03
C ILE A 208 22.50 -6.51 -5.27
N LEU A 209 22.30 -7.84 -5.37
CA LEU A 209 23.33 -8.84 -5.70
C LEU A 209 23.59 -9.01 -7.20
N SER A 210 22.86 -8.31 -8.08
CA SER A 210 23.18 -8.37 -9.51
C SER A 210 24.69 -8.23 -9.69
N PRO A 211 25.37 -9.10 -10.45
CA PRO A 211 26.79 -8.92 -10.78
C PRO A 211 26.99 -7.74 -11.74
N THR A 212 25.95 -6.93 -11.96
CA THR A 212 26.19 -5.50 -11.84
C THR A 212 26.36 -5.17 -10.33
N ALA A 213 27.53 -5.45 -9.73
CA ALA A 213 28.55 -4.40 -9.72
C ALA A 213 28.24 -3.46 -10.88
N THR A 214 27.20 -2.63 -10.70
CA THR A 214 26.86 -1.59 -11.63
C THR A 214 28.12 -0.82 -11.47
N ASP A 215 29.05 -1.03 -12.39
CA ASP A 215 30.27 -0.27 -12.44
C ASP A 215 29.71 1.11 -12.26
N VAL A 216 30.04 1.72 -11.12
CA VAL A 216 29.26 2.87 -10.66
C VAL A 216 29.34 3.92 -11.79
N SER A 217 30.29 3.74 -12.74
CA SER A 217 30.49 4.40 -14.02
C SER A 217 29.28 4.40 -14.96
N LEU A 218 28.43 3.36 -14.95
CA LEU A 218 27.24 3.22 -15.79
C LEU A 218 25.99 3.87 -15.18
N LEU A 219 25.97 4.11 -13.87
CA LEU A 219 24.97 5.01 -13.29
C LEU A 219 25.21 6.40 -13.85
N SER A 220 24.13 7.09 -14.23
CA SER A 220 24.25 8.51 -14.50
C SER A 220 24.91 9.17 -13.29
N ASN A 221 25.83 10.11 -13.53
CA ASN A 221 26.56 10.80 -12.46
C ASN A 221 25.62 11.36 -11.37
N LYS A 222 24.37 11.68 -11.74
CA LYS A 222 23.31 12.08 -10.80
C LYS A 222 22.88 10.94 -9.86
N LYS A 223 22.56 9.75 -10.37
CA LYS A 223 22.15 8.59 -9.55
C LYS A 223 23.29 8.12 -8.64
N ARG A 224 24.52 8.04 -9.16
CA ARG A 224 25.73 7.74 -8.37
C ARG A 224 25.89 8.72 -7.19
N ARG A 225 25.80 10.03 -7.45
CA ARG A 225 25.90 11.05 -6.39
C ARG A 225 24.79 10.94 -5.35
N GLN A 226 23.59 10.54 -5.76
CA GLN A 226 22.46 10.31 -4.86
C GLN A 226 22.66 9.08 -3.97
N LEU A 227 23.14 7.96 -4.53
CA LEU A 227 23.42 6.73 -3.78
C LEU A 227 24.51 6.96 -2.72
N ILE A 228 25.67 7.49 -3.14
CA ILE A 228 26.79 7.81 -2.22
C ILE A 228 26.32 8.77 -1.12
N ARG A 229 25.42 9.70 -1.45
CA ARG A 229 24.86 10.63 -0.46
C ARG A 229 23.92 9.92 0.51
N SER A 230 23.07 9.02 0.01
CA SER A 230 22.16 8.22 0.84
C SER A 230 22.93 7.37 1.84
N GLU A 231 23.93 6.62 1.38
CA GLU A 231 24.79 5.79 2.22
C GLU A 231 25.44 6.61 3.33
N ALA A 232 26.01 7.76 2.97
CA ALA A 232 26.68 8.62 3.93
C ALA A 232 25.70 9.25 4.94
N ILE A 233 24.46 9.57 4.54
CA ILE A 233 23.39 10.00 5.46
C ILE A 233 23.08 8.89 6.46
N LEU A 234 22.78 7.67 5.98
CA LEU A 234 22.41 6.54 6.82
C LEU A 234 23.53 6.18 7.82
N ALA A 235 24.78 6.15 7.34
CA ALA A 235 25.94 5.91 8.17
C ALA A 235 26.11 6.97 9.26
N ALA A 236 25.96 8.26 8.92
CA ALA A 236 26.03 9.36 9.89
C ALA A 236 24.93 9.25 10.96
N THR A 237 23.68 9.06 10.54
CA THR A 237 22.54 8.91 11.46
C THR A 237 22.68 7.69 12.37
N SER A 238 23.09 6.54 11.82
CA SER A 238 23.27 5.30 12.59
C SER A 238 24.41 5.42 13.59
N THR A 239 25.54 5.98 13.18
CA THR A 239 26.69 6.20 14.08
C THR A 239 26.32 7.15 15.21
N LEU A 240 25.73 8.30 14.90
CA LEU A 240 25.32 9.27 15.91
C LEU A 240 24.29 8.68 16.89
N SER A 241 23.25 8.04 16.36
CA SER A 241 22.21 7.42 17.18
C SER A 241 22.80 6.36 18.11
N SER A 242 23.66 5.48 17.58
CA SER A 242 24.32 4.43 18.37
C SER A 242 25.21 5.02 19.47
N CYS A 243 26.02 6.02 19.16
CA CYS A 243 26.88 6.69 20.15
C CYS A 243 26.06 7.36 21.26
N ILE A 244 24.96 8.04 20.93
CA ILE A 244 24.09 8.69 21.93
C ILE A 244 23.45 7.62 22.84
N CYS A 245 22.95 6.52 22.27
CA CYS A 245 22.40 5.41 23.03
C CYS A 245 23.44 4.72 23.93
N GLN A 246 24.68 4.54 23.45
CA GLN A 246 25.79 3.96 24.24
C GLN A 246 26.18 4.84 25.44
N LEU A 247 25.97 6.15 25.36
CA LEU A 247 26.15 7.07 26.48
C LEU A 247 24.96 7.07 27.46
N GLY A 248 23.97 6.20 27.24
CA GLY A 248 22.80 6.04 28.09
C GLY A 248 21.73 7.10 27.87
N HIS A 249 21.61 7.63 26.65
CA HIS A 249 20.61 8.64 26.27
C HIS A 249 19.73 8.11 25.14
N ASP A 250 18.43 8.39 25.18
CA ASP A 250 17.57 8.08 24.04
C ASP A 250 17.63 9.23 23.03
N CYS A 251 17.57 8.92 21.74
CA CYS A 251 17.52 9.95 20.72
C CYS A 251 16.57 9.58 19.59
N PHE A 252 15.92 10.61 19.05
CA PHE A 252 14.99 10.50 17.95
C PHE A 252 15.45 11.39 16.82
N LEU A 253 15.59 10.82 15.63
CA LEU A 253 15.82 11.58 14.43
C LEU A 253 14.59 12.47 14.15
N ALA A 254 14.82 13.77 14.00
CA ALA A 254 13.78 14.79 14.00
C ALA A 254 14.11 15.96 13.06
N GLY A 255 13.47 17.10 13.33
CA GLY A 255 13.72 18.40 12.69
C GLY A 255 12.98 18.61 11.36
N PRO A 256 12.91 19.86 10.89
CA PRO A 256 12.27 20.19 9.61
C PRO A 256 13.12 19.75 8.40
N GLY A 257 14.29 19.15 8.65
CA GLY A 257 15.13 18.54 7.64
C GLY A 257 14.45 17.38 6.94
N TYR A 258 14.96 17.02 5.76
CA TYR A 258 14.39 15.96 4.93
C TYR A 258 14.94 14.57 5.24
N VAL A 259 15.92 14.46 6.15
CA VAL A 259 16.56 13.18 6.49
C VAL A 259 15.58 12.17 7.12
N PRO A 260 14.73 12.55 8.10
CA PRO A 260 13.73 11.62 8.64
C PRO A 260 12.73 11.16 7.57
N TRP A 261 12.22 12.09 6.76
CA TRP A 261 11.32 11.77 5.64
C TRP A 261 11.96 10.84 4.60
N TYR A 262 13.25 11.04 4.31
CA TYR A 262 14.02 10.18 3.42
C TYR A 262 14.13 8.76 3.97
N ILE A 263 14.43 8.59 5.27
CA ILE A 263 14.53 7.28 5.91
C ILE A 263 13.18 6.58 5.97
N MET A 264 12.08 7.33 6.12
CA MET A 264 10.71 6.82 6.04
C MET A 264 10.25 6.52 4.60
N GLY A 265 11.09 6.71 3.59
CA GLY A 265 10.81 6.28 2.21
C GLY A 265 10.55 7.39 1.20
N SER A 266 10.78 8.67 1.53
CA SER A 266 10.73 9.73 0.52
C SER A 266 11.76 9.48 -0.58
N PRO A 267 11.39 9.62 -1.86
CA PRO A 267 12.31 9.38 -2.98
C PRO A 267 13.36 10.49 -3.13
N THR A 268 13.20 11.63 -2.44
CA THR A 268 14.07 12.79 -2.60
C THR A 268 15.24 12.74 -1.62
N VAL A 269 16.45 12.46 -2.14
CA VAL A 269 17.68 12.59 -1.34
C VAL A 269 17.92 14.07 -0.98
N PRO A 270 18.05 14.43 0.30
CA PRO A 270 18.25 15.81 0.75
C PRO A 270 19.49 16.46 0.10
N SER A 271 19.36 17.69 -0.39
CA SER A 271 20.50 18.42 -0.99
C SER A 271 21.35 19.15 0.04
N ASN A 272 20.71 19.71 1.06
CA ASN A 272 21.34 20.26 2.26
C ASN A 272 21.18 19.26 3.39
N ILE A 273 22.28 18.72 3.88
CA ILE A 273 22.26 17.57 4.78
C ILE A 273 22.48 18.06 6.19
N ARG A 274 21.36 18.43 6.81
CA ARG A 274 21.25 18.70 8.22
C ARG A 274 20.57 17.48 8.87
N VAL A 275 21.19 16.96 9.92
CA VAL A 275 20.71 15.83 10.72
C VAL A 275 20.36 16.37 12.09
N ASP A 276 19.09 16.31 12.45
CA ASP A 276 18.59 16.85 13.72
C ASP A 276 18.17 15.68 14.62
N PHE A 277 18.63 15.68 15.86
CA PHE A 277 18.21 14.73 16.88
C PHE A 277 17.55 15.46 18.05
N LEU A 278 16.42 14.93 18.49
CA LEU A 278 15.83 15.21 19.78
C LEU A 278 16.34 14.17 20.78
N VAL A 279 16.92 14.60 21.89
CA VAL A 279 17.57 13.73 22.87
C VAL A 279 16.80 13.77 24.19
N ILE A 280 16.55 12.60 24.77
CA ILE A 280 16.12 12.45 26.16
C ILE A 280 17.37 12.18 27.00
N LEU A 281 17.76 13.18 27.79
CA LEU A 281 18.91 13.08 28.66
C LEU A 281 18.55 12.30 29.93
N HIS A 282 19.43 11.39 30.30
CA HIS A 282 19.35 10.59 31.52
C HIS A 282 20.52 10.94 32.45
N ASN A 283 20.46 10.49 33.70
CA ASN A 283 21.56 10.60 34.68
C ASN A 283 21.98 12.05 35.03
N GLY A 284 21.09 13.03 34.86
CA GLY A 284 21.38 14.44 35.19
C GLY A 284 22.40 15.11 34.26
N ASN A 285 22.71 14.49 33.11
CA ASN A 285 23.58 15.08 32.11
C ASN A 285 22.91 16.29 31.45
N SER A 286 23.72 17.27 31.03
CA SER A 286 23.26 18.38 30.21
C SER A 286 23.53 18.11 28.73
N LEU A 287 22.75 18.72 27.83
CA LEU A 287 23.00 18.67 26.39
C LEU A 287 24.41 19.19 26.04
N GLY A 288 24.93 20.16 26.80
CA GLY A 288 26.30 20.67 26.65
C GLY A 288 27.35 19.61 26.96
N SER A 289 27.15 18.83 28.02
CA SER A 289 28.01 17.71 28.40
C SER A 289 28.02 16.63 27.32
N LEU A 290 26.85 16.25 26.79
CA LEU A 290 26.74 15.28 25.70
C LEU A 290 27.47 15.76 24.44
N LYS A 291 27.25 17.01 24.01
CA LYS A 291 27.96 17.63 22.88
C LYS A 291 29.48 17.60 23.08
N HIS A 292 29.94 17.90 24.29
CA HIS A 292 31.36 17.86 24.64
C HIS A 292 31.95 16.45 24.52
N ILE A 293 31.27 15.43 25.05
CA ILE A 293 31.71 14.02 24.96
C ILE A 293 31.78 13.56 23.50
N LEU A 294 30.74 13.84 22.69
CA LEU A 294 30.75 13.49 21.27
C LEU A 294 31.87 14.21 20.50
N CYS A 295 32.24 15.43 20.90
CA CYS A 295 33.40 16.13 20.35
C CYS A 295 34.72 15.47 20.77
N GLN A 296 34.88 15.12 22.04
CA GLN A 296 36.08 14.44 22.55
C GLN A 296 36.29 13.08 21.87
N GLN A 297 35.21 12.38 21.53
CA GLN A 297 35.24 11.11 20.80
C GLN A 297 35.47 11.28 19.29
N GLY A 298 35.54 12.50 18.77
CA GLY A 298 35.68 12.78 17.34
C GLY A 298 34.47 12.39 16.49
N ILE A 299 33.31 12.18 17.10
CA ILE A 299 32.06 11.84 16.40
C ILE A 299 31.47 13.09 15.74
N ILE A 300 31.57 14.24 16.41
CA ILE A 300 31.22 15.55 15.87
C ILE A 300 32.35 16.55 16.09
N GLU A 301 32.43 17.57 15.24
CA GLU A 301 33.37 18.68 15.32
C GLU A 301 32.61 19.99 15.53
N ALA A 302 33.05 20.81 16.48
CA ALA A 302 32.47 22.13 16.69
C ALA A 302 32.91 23.09 15.57
N GLN A 303 31.94 23.70 14.90
CA GLN A 303 32.11 24.81 13.95
C GLN A 303 31.44 26.07 14.51
N LYS A 304 31.76 27.23 13.94
CA LYS A 304 31.44 28.55 14.49
C LYS A 304 29.98 28.70 14.98
N ASP A 305 29.02 28.08 14.30
CA ASP A 305 27.59 28.16 14.61
C ASP A 305 26.86 26.78 14.57
N ALA A 306 27.58 25.66 14.42
CA ALA A 306 26.97 24.34 14.29
C ALA A 306 27.97 23.20 14.62
N PHE A 307 27.46 21.98 14.78
CA PHE A 307 28.33 20.80 14.83
C PHE A 307 28.39 20.15 13.45
N GLN A 308 29.54 19.59 13.09
CA GLN A 308 29.71 18.79 11.88
C GLN A 308 30.04 17.35 12.22
N CYS A 309 29.41 16.41 11.53
CA CYS A 309 29.78 15.00 11.57
C CYS A 309 30.39 14.64 10.22
N SER A 310 31.60 14.09 10.21
CA SER A 310 32.30 13.71 8.99
C SER A 310 32.30 12.20 8.84
N MET A 311 31.70 11.68 7.77
CA MET A 311 31.69 10.24 7.48
C MET A 311 32.40 9.95 6.16
N LEU A 312 33.16 8.87 6.16
CA LEU A 312 33.78 8.34 4.95
C LEU A 312 32.71 7.60 4.14
N ALA A 313 32.35 8.14 2.97
CA ALA A 313 31.45 7.43 2.08
C ALA A 313 32.15 6.22 1.44
N SER A 314 31.38 5.29 0.87
CA SER A 314 31.87 4.06 0.20
C SER A 314 32.94 4.32 -0.88
N ASN A 315 32.94 5.51 -1.48
CA ASN A 315 33.93 5.94 -2.47
C ASN A 315 35.21 6.55 -1.86
N GLY A 316 35.40 6.46 -0.55
CA GLY A 316 36.53 7.05 0.17
C GLY A 316 36.45 8.58 0.32
N GLN A 317 35.37 9.23 -0.12
CA GLN A 317 35.20 10.67 0.02
C GLN A 317 34.63 11.01 1.39
N LEU A 318 35.34 11.83 2.16
CA LEU A 318 34.82 12.39 3.40
C LEU A 318 33.68 13.36 3.09
N ARG A 319 32.53 13.18 3.77
CA ARG A 319 31.39 14.10 3.68
C ARG A 319 31.05 14.61 5.06
N SER A 320 30.95 15.93 5.18
CA SER A 320 30.50 16.58 6.39
C SER A 320 28.99 16.85 6.35
N PHE A 321 28.36 16.65 7.51
CA PHE A 321 26.95 16.84 7.76
C PHE A 321 26.78 17.84 8.88
N THR A 322 25.84 18.78 8.74
CA THR A 322 25.50 19.64 9.88
C THR A 322 24.64 18.85 10.85
N VAL A 323 25.05 18.75 12.10
CA VAL A 323 24.32 18.04 13.15
C VAL A 323 23.77 19.06 14.14
N THR A 324 22.50 18.92 14.48
CA THR A 324 21.95 19.61 15.65
C THR A 324 21.37 18.61 16.63
N LEU A 325 21.68 18.84 17.91
CA LEU A 325 21.16 18.08 19.03
C LEU A 325 20.37 19.07 19.88
N GLU A 326 19.12 18.73 20.14
CA GLU A 326 18.17 19.49 20.95
C GLU A 326 17.56 18.55 21.99
N GLU A 327 17.20 19.07 23.17
CA GLU A 327 16.45 18.28 24.14
C GLU A 327 15.01 18.11 23.66
N VAL A 328 14.43 16.94 23.93
CA VAL A 328 13.00 16.72 23.71
C VAL A 328 12.21 17.80 24.48
N PRO A 329 11.33 18.57 23.81
CA PRO A 329 10.50 19.55 24.51
C PRO A 329 9.68 18.90 25.61
N SER A 330 9.50 19.58 26.74
CA SER A 330 8.72 19.09 27.88
C SER A 330 7.27 18.78 27.52
N SER A 331 6.76 19.37 26.44
CA SER A 331 5.52 18.97 25.78
C SER A 331 5.71 19.03 24.27
N MET A 332 5.38 17.94 23.57
CA MET A 332 5.25 17.91 22.12
C MET A 332 3.83 18.25 21.65
N GLY A 333 2.89 18.46 22.59
CA GLY A 333 1.46 18.59 22.31
C GLY A 333 0.81 17.28 21.84
N LEU A 334 1.53 16.15 21.88
CA LEU A 334 1.02 14.83 21.53
C LEU A 334 0.14 14.27 22.65
N ARG A 335 -0.89 13.51 22.29
CA ARG A 335 -1.79 12.86 23.25
C ARG A 335 -1.09 11.79 24.09
N PRO A 336 -1.59 11.48 25.30
CA PRO A 336 -1.04 10.43 26.13
C PRO A 336 -1.29 9.07 25.44
N GLY A 337 -0.22 8.32 25.20
CA GLY A 337 -0.26 7.03 24.50
C GLY A 337 0.23 7.07 23.06
N GLU A 338 0.43 8.25 22.47
CA GLU A 338 1.19 8.38 21.22
C GLU A 338 2.66 8.07 21.49
N SER A 339 3.24 7.16 20.71
CA SER A 339 4.67 6.86 20.84
C SER A 339 5.48 8.08 20.44
N THR A 340 6.46 8.45 21.25
CA THR A 340 7.42 9.52 20.97
C THR A 340 8.18 9.27 19.66
N GLY A 341 8.35 8.01 19.25
CA GLY A 341 8.96 7.68 17.97
C GLY A 341 8.61 6.30 17.41
N THR A 342 9.06 6.06 16.19
CA THR A 342 8.95 4.80 15.45
C THR A 342 10.36 4.31 15.12
N ASP A 343 10.64 3.03 15.35
CA ASP A 343 11.92 2.44 14.95
C ASP A 343 11.92 2.08 13.46
N PHE A 344 12.96 2.52 12.74
CA PHE A 344 13.20 2.18 11.35
C PHE A 344 14.62 1.63 11.19
N ASN A 345 14.75 0.31 11.12
CA ASN A 345 16.05 -0.38 11.04
C ASN A 345 17.02 -0.01 12.18
N GLY A 346 16.53 0.09 13.42
CA GLY A 346 17.33 0.46 14.59
C GLY A 346 17.60 1.97 14.71
N LEU A 347 16.97 2.78 13.86
CA LEU A 347 16.94 4.23 14.00
C LEU A 347 15.57 4.65 14.55
N SER A 348 15.56 5.19 15.76
CA SER A 348 14.36 5.81 16.31
C SER A 348 14.11 7.15 15.61
N ILE A 349 12.97 7.29 14.94
CA ILE A 349 12.49 8.51 14.29
C ILE A 349 11.38 9.10 15.17
N ILE A 350 11.36 10.42 15.37
CA ILE A 350 10.28 11.06 16.14
C ILE A 350 8.92 10.82 15.48
N ASN A 351 7.84 10.83 16.27
CA ASN A 351 6.46 10.65 15.80
C ASN A 351 6.21 11.43 14.48
N PRO A 352 5.80 10.77 13.38
CA PRO A 352 5.66 11.41 12.07
C PRO A 352 4.68 12.61 12.07
N SER A 353 3.66 12.59 12.93
CA SER A 353 2.70 13.71 13.07
C SER A 353 3.38 14.93 13.68
N TYR A 354 4.24 14.75 14.68
CA TYR A 354 5.06 15.81 15.26
C TYR A 354 6.13 16.32 14.27
N LEU A 355 6.77 15.42 13.55
CA LEU A 355 7.72 15.78 12.51
C LEU A 355 7.05 16.64 11.41
N PHE A 356 5.81 16.31 11.05
CA PHE A 356 5.07 17.06 10.06
C PHE A 356 4.65 18.44 10.56
N SER A 357 4.17 18.55 11.81
CA SER A 357 3.78 19.85 12.39
C SER A 357 4.99 20.80 12.48
N THR A 358 6.14 20.31 12.94
CA THR A 358 7.39 21.09 13.01
C THR A 358 7.89 21.51 11.62
N MET A 359 7.73 20.66 10.60
CA MET A 359 8.01 21.03 9.22
C MET A 359 7.10 22.17 8.73
N LEU A 360 5.79 22.10 8.95
CA LEU A 360 4.86 23.17 8.57
C LEU A 360 5.17 24.47 9.31
N ALA A 361 5.42 24.41 10.62
CA ALA A 361 5.75 25.58 11.42
C ALA A 361 7.05 26.25 10.94
N SER A 362 8.09 25.45 10.66
CA SER A 362 9.36 25.95 10.14
C SER A 362 9.25 26.57 8.75
N ILE A 363 8.32 26.12 7.92
CA ILE A 363 8.12 26.68 6.58
C ILE A 363 7.27 27.96 6.68
N SER A 364 6.22 27.95 7.52
CA SER A 364 5.38 29.12 7.77
C SER A 364 6.15 30.32 8.31
N SER A 365 7.12 30.09 9.21
CA SER A 365 7.99 31.16 9.72
C SER A 365 8.87 31.83 8.65
N ARG A 366 9.00 31.22 7.46
CA ARG A 366 9.70 31.79 6.30
C ARG A 366 8.77 32.51 5.31
N GLY A 367 7.47 32.52 5.59
CA GLY A 367 6.42 33.17 4.80
C GLY A 367 5.74 32.26 3.76
N LEU A 368 4.46 32.57 3.48
CA LEU A 368 3.67 31.99 2.39
C LEU A 368 3.55 33.02 1.24
N PRO A 369 3.50 32.60 -0.04
CA PRO A 369 3.45 31.21 -0.54
C PRO A 369 4.82 30.50 -0.52
N ILE A 370 4.80 29.17 -0.36
CA ILE A 370 6.02 28.36 -0.28
C ILE A 370 6.70 28.21 -1.65
N LYS A 371 8.05 28.16 -1.65
CA LYS A 371 8.85 27.92 -2.86
C LYS A 371 8.56 26.54 -3.46
N LYS A 372 8.67 26.41 -4.79
CA LYS A 372 8.38 25.15 -5.53
C LYS A 372 9.06 23.89 -4.95
N ASN A 373 10.33 23.98 -4.54
CA ASN A 373 11.02 22.83 -3.94
C ASN A 373 10.44 22.47 -2.56
N THR A 374 10.12 23.48 -1.75
CA THR A 374 9.47 23.28 -0.45
C THR A 374 8.08 22.68 -0.61
N TYR A 375 7.31 23.15 -1.60
CA TYR A 375 6.01 22.57 -1.96
C TYR A 375 6.12 21.08 -2.28
N LYS A 376 7.06 20.71 -3.16
CA LYS A 376 7.31 19.31 -3.53
C LYS A 376 7.56 18.44 -2.30
N ASN A 377 8.33 18.94 -1.35
CA ASN A 377 8.67 18.15 -0.17
C ASN A 377 7.51 18.05 0.82
N VAL A 378 6.68 19.08 0.95
CA VAL A 378 5.43 19.01 1.74
C VAL A 378 4.50 17.96 1.14
N VAL A 379 4.36 17.93 -0.19
CA VAL A 379 3.55 16.90 -0.88
C VAL A 379 4.11 15.50 -0.63
N GLU A 380 5.43 15.30 -0.73
CA GLU A 380 6.03 13.99 -0.47
C GLU A 380 5.86 13.51 0.99
N ALA A 381 5.93 14.42 1.95
CA ALA A 381 5.63 14.09 3.35
C ALA A 381 4.15 13.74 3.53
N LEU A 382 3.24 14.51 2.90
CA LEU A 382 1.81 14.23 2.90
C LEU A 382 1.48 12.87 2.25
N ASP A 383 2.12 12.53 1.13
CA ASP A 383 1.98 11.23 0.47
C ASP A 383 2.39 10.09 1.40
N LEU A 384 3.51 10.23 2.12
CA LEU A 384 3.96 9.24 3.10
C LEU A 384 2.98 9.10 4.26
N LEU A 385 2.51 10.21 4.83
CA LEU A 385 1.52 10.19 5.91
C LEU A 385 0.20 9.55 5.48
N CYS A 386 -0.26 9.84 4.26
CA CYS A 386 -1.43 9.18 3.67
C CYS A 386 -1.19 7.67 3.48
N LEU A 387 -0.02 7.28 2.96
CA LEU A 387 0.36 5.88 2.78
C LEU A 387 0.37 5.10 4.11
N HIS A 388 0.77 5.76 5.19
CA HIS A 388 0.78 5.20 6.53
C HIS A 388 -0.55 5.34 7.29
N ASN A 389 -1.61 5.87 6.66
CA ASN A 389 -2.90 6.16 7.29
C ASN A 389 -2.76 6.99 8.59
N ALA A 390 -1.84 7.94 8.62
CA ALA A 390 -1.60 8.77 9.80
C ALA A 390 -2.73 9.81 9.97
N ASP A 391 -3.42 9.79 11.10
CA ASP A 391 -4.30 10.88 11.54
C ASP A 391 -3.47 11.90 12.33
N VAL A 392 -2.82 12.80 11.60
CA VAL A 392 -1.94 13.81 12.17
C VAL A 392 -2.71 14.69 13.15
N ARG A 393 -3.95 15.06 12.83
CA ARG A 393 -4.76 15.92 13.69
C ARG A 393 -5.11 15.22 15.01
N ALA A 394 -5.46 13.94 14.98
CA ALA A 394 -5.81 13.18 16.18
C ALA A 394 -4.61 12.95 17.11
N ALA A 395 -3.38 13.03 16.61
CA ALA A 395 -2.17 12.86 17.41
C ALA A 395 -1.95 13.99 18.44
N PHE A 396 -2.59 15.17 18.26
CA PHE A 396 -2.41 16.32 19.15
C PHE A 396 -3.58 16.49 20.13
N GLU A 397 -3.28 16.96 21.35
CA GLU A 397 -4.30 17.38 22.33
C GLU A 397 -4.94 18.71 21.91
N GLU A 398 -4.10 19.72 21.70
CA GLU A 398 -4.51 21.05 21.26
C GLU A 398 -4.27 21.19 19.76
N THR A 399 -5.36 21.37 19.00
CA THR A 399 -5.32 21.37 17.53
C THR A 399 -5.51 22.75 16.92
N ALA A 400 -5.81 23.79 17.70
CA ALA A 400 -6.19 25.10 17.17
C ALA A 400 -5.08 25.77 16.33
N GLU A 401 -3.84 25.81 16.84
CA GLU A 401 -2.71 26.38 16.11
C GLU A 401 -2.39 25.58 14.84
N LEU A 402 -2.46 24.25 14.94
CA LEU A 402 -2.20 23.35 13.82
C LEU A 402 -3.31 23.46 12.76
N ASP A 403 -4.57 23.57 13.16
CA ASP A 403 -5.72 23.79 12.28
C ASP A 403 -5.59 25.13 11.55
N GLN A 404 -5.21 26.20 12.26
CA GLN A 404 -4.95 27.51 11.66
C GLN A 404 -3.81 27.47 10.65
N LEU A 405 -2.72 26.76 10.99
CA LEU A 405 -1.58 26.55 10.12
C LEU A 405 -2.00 25.81 8.85
N VAL A 406 -2.69 24.67 8.98
CA VAL A 406 -3.18 23.89 7.83
C VAL A 406 -4.12 24.71 6.95
N SER A 407 -4.99 25.52 7.54
CA SER A 407 -5.90 26.41 6.81
C SER A 407 -5.14 27.43 5.98
N ALA A 408 -4.14 28.11 6.56
CA ALA A 408 -3.28 29.05 5.85
C ALA A 408 -2.53 28.39 4.66
N TYR A 409 -2.12 27.13 4.81
CA TYR A 409 -1.50 26.37 3.71
C TYR A 409 -2.47 26.04 2.59
N VAL A 410 -3.71 25.62 2.92
CA VAL A 410 -4.73 25.32 1.93
C VAL A 410 -5.19 26.59 1.21
N ASP A 411 -5.28 27.72 1.91
CA ASP A 411 -5.62 29.01 1.29
C ASP A 411 -4.53 29.46 0.32
N ALA A 412 -3.26 29.34 0.72
CA ALA A 412 -2.13 29.65 -0.16
C ALA A 412 -1.94 28.63 -1.30
N HIS A 413 -2.35 27.37 -1.09
CA HIS A 413 -2.16 26.25 -2.03
C HIS A 413 -3.38 25.29 -2.04
N PRO A 414 -4.48 25.64 -2.74
CA PRO A 414 -5.73 24.88 -2.69
C PRO A 414 -5.61 23.39 -3.08
N GLY A 415 -4.62 23.04 -3.91
CA GLY A 415 -4.33 21.65 -4.30
C GLY A 415 -3.88 20.75 -3.14
N LEU A 416 -3.49 21.29 -1.98
CA LEU A 416 -3.14 20.50 -0.80
C LEU A 416 -4.37 20.04 0.01
N ARG A 417 -5.56 20.60 -0.25
CA ARG A 417 -6.79 20.29 0.50
C ARG A 417 -7.10 18.78 0.60
N PRO A 418 -7.03 17.97 -0.48
CA PRO A 418 -7.33 16.55 -0.41
C PRO A 418 -6.37 15.81 0.54
N TYR A 419 -5.07 16.16 0.50
CA TYR A 419 -4.06 15.56 1.35
C TYR A 419 -4.32 15.82 2.83
N PHE A 420 -4.51 17.08 3.21
CA PHE A 420 -4.82 17.44 4.60
C PHE A 420 -6.13 16.81 5.09
N THR A 421 -7.13 16.69 4.21
CA THR A 421 -8.38 15.99 4.53
C THR A 421 -8.13 14.51 4.86
N ASN A 422 -7.23 13.85 4.14
CA ASN A 422 -6.90 12.43 4.33
C ASN A 422 -6.09 12.15 5.61
N ILE A 423 -5.40 13.16 6.15
CA ILE A 423 -4.61 13.03 7.40
C ILE A 423 -5.28 13.71 8.61
N GLY A 424 -6.63 13.76 8.60
CA GLY A 424 -7.42 14.14 9.78
C GLY A 424 -7.96 15.57 9.82
N PHE A 425 -7.60 16.46 8.87
CA PHE A 425 -8.01 17.88 8.90
C PHE A 425 -9.33 18.19 8.21
N ARG A 426 -10.20 17.18 7.99
CA ARG A 426 -11.50 17.40 7.33
C ARG A 426 -12.32 18.47 8.04
N SER A 427 -12.42 18.43 9.36
CA SER A 427 -13.21 19.37 10.15
C SER A 427 -12.67 20.81 10.09
N ALA A 428 -11.35 20.97 10.14
CA ALA A 428 -10.69 22.27 10.06
C ALA A 428 -10.83 22.93 8.68
N LEU A 429 -10.99 22.13 7.62
CA LEU A 429 -11.06 22.61 6.23
C LEU A 429 -12.49 22.73 5.70
N LEU A 430 -13.51 22.44 6.52
CA LEU A 430 -14.89 22.70 6.13
C LEU A 430 -15.05 24.19 5.83
N PRO A 431 -15.75 24.57 4.75
CA PRO A 431 -16.12 25.96 4.53
C PRO A 431 -16.81 26.45 5.80
N ILE A 432 -16.31 27.53 6.40
CA ILE A 432 -17.06 28.25 7.42
C ILE A 432 -18.33 28.70 6.71
N LEU A 433 -19.43 27.96 6.92
CA LEU A 433 -20.73 28.40 6.44
C LEU A 433 -20.94 29.78 7.04
N PRO A 434 -21.18 30.83 6.22
CA PRO A 434 -21.47 32.14 6.76
C PRO A 434 -22.61 31.99 7.77
N ALA A 435 -22.40 32.51 8.97
CA ALA A 435 -23.38 32.45 10.06
C ALA A 435 -24.76 32.79 9.50
N LEU A 436 -25.73 31.89 9.74
CA LEU A 436 -27.12 31.97 9.28
C LEU A 436 -27.58 33.43 9.22
N LEU A 437 -27.65 33.98 8.00
CA LEU A 437 -28.39 35.22 7.77
C LEU A 437 -29.87 34.93 8.09
N PRO A 438 -30.63 35.94 8.59
CA PRO A 438 -32.04 35.78 8.92
C PRO A 438 -32.80 35.20 7.72
N GLU A 439 -33.77 34.31 7.96
CA GLU A 439 -34.61 33.68 6.94
C GLU A 439 -34.98 34.66 5.82
N VAL A 440 -34.36 34.49 4.66
CA VAL A 440 -34.75 35.14 3.42
C VAL A 440 -35.51 34.14 2.57
N ASP A 441 -36.68 34.59 2.13
CA ASP A 441 -37.66 33.93 1.29
C ASP A 441 -37.04 33.22 0.06
N VAL A 442 -37.44 31.97 -0.16
CA VAL A 442 -36.80 30.95 -1.03
C VAL A 442 -36.98 31.23 -2.54
N GLN A 443 -37.43 32.44 -2.92
CA GLN A 443 -37.72 32.76 -4.33
C GLN A 443 -36.72 33.69 -5.03
N THR A 444 -35.63 34.15 -4.39
CA THR A 444 -34.74 35.15 -5.02
C THR A 444 -33.24 34.85 -5.09
N ALA A 445 -32.74 33.69 -4.65
CA ALA A 445 -31.31 33.39 -4.71
C ALA A 445 -30.94 32.47 -5.88
N CYS A 446 -30.79 33.02 -7.09
CA CYS A 446 -30.03 32.39 -8.17
C CYS A 446 -28.61 32.98 -8.19
N ASP A 447 -27.76 32.56 -7.25
CA ASP A 447 -26.33 32.82 -7.39
C ASP A 447 -25.76 32.01 -8.57
N PRO A 448 -24.87 32.60 -9.38
CA PRO A 448 -24.31 31.94 -10.55
C PRO A 448 -23.48 30.73 -10.12
N THR A 449 -23.91 29.55 -10.58
CA THR A 449 -23.20 28.28 -10.44
C THR A 449 -21.71 28.47 -10.75
N PRO A 450 -20.78 28.02 -9.89
CA PRO A 450 -19.34 28.18 -10.13
C PRO A 450 -18.97 27.63 -11.49
N THR A 451 -18.21 28.41 -12.26
CA THR A 451 -17.83 28.07 -13.63
C THR A 451 -16.98 26.80 -13.61
N VAL A 452 -17.50 25.71 -14.19
CA VAL A 452 -16.76 24.46 -14.36
C VAL A 452 -15.54 24.74 -15.24
N GLN A 453 -14.34 24.62 -14.68
CA GLN A 453 -13.11 24.73 -15.44
C GLN A 453 -12.93 23.46 -16.26
N ILE A 454 -13.43 23.48 -17.50
CA ILE A 454 -13.16 22.42 -18.48
C ILE A 454 -11.66 22.48 -18.79
N PRO A 455 -10.86 21.46 -18.44
CA PRO A 455 -9.42 21.53 -18.68
C PRO A 455 -9.16 21.64 -20.18
N ALA A 456 -8.08 22.33 -20.57
CA ALA A 456 -7.66 22.41 -21.96
C ALA A 456 -7.24 21.00 -22.46
N ILE A 457 -8.20 20.21 -22.93
CA ILE A 457 -8.05 18.78 -23.21
C ILE A 457 -8.08 18.51 -24.72
N HIS A 458 -7.36 17.47 -25.13
CA HIS A 458 -7.48 16.77 -26.42
C HIS A 458 -8.89 16.84 -27.02
N LYS A 459 -8.98 17.31 -28.27
CA LYS A 459 -10.21 17.77 -28.96
C LYS A 459 -11.50 17.00 -28.60
N ARG A 460 -11.44 15.66 -28.66
CA ARG A 460 -12.63 14.81 -28.48
C ARG A 460 -13.21 14.76 -27.06
N SER A 461 -12.38 14.76 -26.01
CA SER A 461 -12.90 14.65 -24.63
C SER A 461 -13.54 15.96 -24.16
N GLY A 462 -13.13 17.10 -24.73
CA GLY A 462 -13.76 18.39 -24.47
C GLY A 462 -15.24 18.41 -24.87
N VAL A 463 -15.59 17.84 -26.02
CA VAL A 463 -16.98 17.77 -26.51
C VAL A 463 -17.84 16.88 -25.62
N VAL A 464 -17.29 15.78 -25.10
CA VAL A 464 -18.02 14.88 -24.17
C VAL A 464 -18.32 15.57 -22.85
N LEU A 465 -17.33 16.28 -22.28
CA LEU A 465 -17.52 17.02 -21.02
C LEU A 465 -18.47 18.20 -21.22
N ARG A 466 -18.42 18.88 -22.37
CA ARG A 466 -19.39 19.93 -22.70
C ARG A 466 -20.81 19.37 -22.81
N ALA A 467 -20.99 18.25 -23.52
CA ALA A 467 -22.25 17.54 -23.58
C ALA A 467 -22.76 17.17 -22.18
N ALA A 468 -21.86 16.77 -21.27
CA ALA A 468 -22.20 16.43 -19.89
C ALA A 468 -22.74 17.64 -19.11
N VAL A 469 -22.06 18.79 -19.22
CA VAL A 469 -22.50 20.05 -18.59
C VAL A 469 -23.86 20.48 -19.13
N ASP A 470 -24.03 20.51 -20.44
CA ASP A 470 -25.28 20.98 -21.05
C ASP A 470 -26.43 20.01 -20.78
N ALA A 471 -26.21 18.69 -20.89
CA ALA A 471 -27.24 17.68 -20.62
C ALA A 471 -27.68 17.69 -19.15
N THR A 472 -26.73 17.71 -18.19
CA THR A 472 -27.08 17.70 -16.76
C THR A 472 -27.83 18.96 -16.34
N ARG A 473 -27.46 20.12 -16.90
CA ARG A 473 -28.21 21.38 -16.74
C ARG A 473 -29.64 21.25 -17.26
N LEU A 474 -29.82 20.85 -18.51
CA LEU A 474 -31.15 20.75 -19.14
C LEU A 474 -32.06 19.72 -18.46
N LEU A 475 -31.49 18.58 -18.03
CA LEU A 475 -32.23 17.57 -17.25
C LEU A 475 -32.71 18.16 -15.92
N ARG A 476 -31.85 18.88 -15.19
CA ARG A 476 -32.20 19.54 -13.94
C ARG A 476 -33.27 20.62 -14.15
N ASP A 477 -33.11 21.47 -15.17
CA ASP A 477 -34.06 22.52 -15.52
C ASP A 477 -35.44 21.94 -15.92
N SER A 478 -35.45 20.68 -16.39
CA SER A 478 -36.66 19.91 -16.70
C SER A 478 -37.20 19.10 -15.51
N GLY A 479 -36.65 19.28 -14.31
CA GLY A 479 -37.09 18.60 -13.08
C GLY A 479 -36.58 17.17 -12.90
N TYR A 480 -35.62 16.70 -13.71
CA TYR A 480 -35.01 15.39 -13.53
C TYR A 480 -33.76 15.48 -12.66
N SER A 481 -33.62 14.53 -11.73
CA SER A 481 -32.30 14.19 -11.20
C SER A 481 -31.55 13.32 -12.22
N CYS A 482 -30.22 13.37 -12.19
CA CYS A 482 -29.40 12.54 -13.06
C CYS A 482 -28.01 12.31 -12.47
N ALA A 483 -27.32 11.31 -13.01
CA ALA A 483 -25.93 11.03 -12.67
C ALA A 483 -25.17 10.47 -13.87
N ILE A 484 -23.95 10.95 -14.09
CA ILE A 484 -23.07 10.46 -15.14
C ILE A 484 -22.49 9.11 -14.71
N PHE A 485 -22.47 8.15 -15.62
CA PHE A 485 -21.81 6.87 -15.46
C PHE A 485 -20.96 6.52 -16.69
N GLY A 486 -20.46 5.28 -16.77
CA GLY A 486 -19.69 4.83 -17.91
C GLY A 486 -18.30 5.48 -18.02
N SER A 487 -17.77 5.57 -19.24
CA SER A 487 -16.38 6.01 -19.51
C SER A 487 -16.12 7.44 -19.03
N THR A 488 -17.10 8.34 -19.20
CA THR A 488 -17.04 9.73 -18.72
C THR A 488 -16.95 9.80 -17.20
N ALA A 489 -17.70 8.97 -16.47
CA ALA A 489 -17.62 8.94 -15.01
C ALA A 489 -16.27 8.44 -14.50
N PHE A 490 -15.68 7.41 -15.13
CA PHE A 490 -14.32 6.97 -14.80
C PHE A 490 -13.31 8.11 -14.98
N TYR A 491 -13.40 8.84 -16.09
CA TYR A 491 -12.56 10.02 -16.34
C TYR A 491 -12.67 11.07 -15.22
N LEU A 492 -13.90 11.40 -14.81
CA LEU A 492 -14.18 12.36 -13.73
C LEU A 492 -13.71 11.89 -12.33
N HIS A 493 -13.50 10.59 -12.14
CA HIS A 493 -12.84 10.04 -10.93
C HIS A 493 -11.32 9.97 -11.04
N GLY A 494 -10.72 10.55 -12.09
CA GLY A 494 -9.27 10.60 -12.29
C GLY A 494 -8.69 9.34 -12.94
N ILE A 495 -9.54 8.40 -13.37
CA ILE A 495 -9.12 7.21 -14.11
C ILE A 495 -8.85 7.64 -15.56
N LYS A 496 -7.58 7.64 -15.96
CA LYS A 496 -7.09 8.16 -17.26
C LYS A 496 -7.54 7.31 -18.45
N HIS A 497 -8.83 7.29 -18.71
CA HIS A 497 -9.46 6.67 -19.88
C HIS A 497 -10.07 7.76 -20.76
N GLN A 498 -9.94 7.64 -22.08
CA GLN A 498 -10.53 8.61 -22.99
C GLN A 498 -12.05 8.41 -23.04
N ALA A 499 -12.82 9.39 -22.57
CA ALA A 499 -14.27 9.36 -22.69
C ALA A 499 -14.67 9.41 -24.18
N SER A 500 -15.37 8.37 -24.64
CA SER A 500 -15.83 8.24 -26.03
C SER A 500 -17.27 8.67 -26.24
N ASP A 501 -18.07 8.55 -25.19
CA ASP A 501 -19.51 8.71 -25.15
C ASP A 501 -19.94 9.13 -23.74
N LEU A 502 -21.10 9.77 -23.69
CA LEU A 502 -21.70 10.27 -22.46
C LEU A 502 -22.85 9.36 -22.06
N ASP A 503 -22.72 8.66 -20.93
CA ASP A 503 -23.79 7.85 -20.35
C ASP A 503 -24.37 8.56 -19.12
N ILE A 504 -25.69 8.76 -19.10
CA ILE A 504 -26.40 9.45 -18.01
C ILE A 504 -27.53 8.55 -17.50
N LEU A 505 -27.51 8.27 -16.19
CA LEU A 505 -28.58 7.61 -15.47
C LEU A 505 -29.62 8.65 -15.06
N VAL A 506 -30.89 8.39 -15.38
CA VAL A 506 -32.04 9.22 -14.97
C VAL A 506 -33.01 8.35 -14.17
N PRO A 507 -33.16 8.56 -12.85
CA PRO A 507 -34.13 7.82 -12.04
C PRO A 507 -35.53 8.42 -12.21
N SER A 508 -36.16 8.11 -13.35
CA SER A 508 -37.54 8.48 -13.66
C SER A 508 -38.28 7.28 -14.25
N SER A 509 -39.60 7.25 -14.08
CA SER A 509 -40.50 6.28 -14.72
C SER A 509 -40.82 6.63 -16.17
N GLU A 510 -40.40 7.80 -16.66
CA GLU A 510 -40.59 8.17 -18.06
C GLU A 510 -39.72 7.33 -19.00
N GLU A 511 -40.15 7.20 -20.26
CA GLU A 511 -39.34 6.53 -21.28
C GLU A 511 -38.15 7.40 -21.69
N ALA A 512 -36.99 6.78 -21.92
CA ALA A 512 -35.78 7.47 -22.37
C ALA A 512 -36.00 8.31 -23.65
N GLU A 513 -36.91 7.88 -24.54
CA GLU A 513 -37.24 8.64 -25.76
C GLU A 513 -37.90 9.98 -25.46
N THR A 514 -38.76 10.05 -24.44
CA THR A 514 -39.39 11.29 -23.99
C THR A 514 -38.34 12.25 -23.44
N VAL A 515 -37.42 11.76 -22.63
CA VAL A 515 -36.29 12.54 -22.10
C VAL A 515 -35.39 13.05 -23.23
N ASN A 516 -35.07 12.19 -24.20
CA ASN A 516 -34.28 12.58 -25.38
C ASN A 516 -34.97 13.68 -26.19
N ARG A 517 -36.28 13.56 -26.44
CA ARG A 517 -37.06 14.58 -27.15
C ARG A 517 -37.06 15.93 -26.41
N ARG A 518 -37.11 15.92 -25.07
CA ARG A 518 -36.98 17.15 -24.26
C ARG A 518 -35.63 17.82 -24.46
N LEU A 519 -34.52 17.07 -24.36
CA LEU A 519 -33.17 17.62 -24.60
C LEU A 519 -33.04 18.28 -25.98
N VAL A 520 -33.49 17.59 -27.04
CA VAL A 520 -33.48 18.13 -28.41
C VAL A 520 -34.35 19.38 -28.56
N SER A 521 -35.50 19.43 -27.88
CA SER A 521 -36.41 20.58 -27.97
C SER A 521 -35.87 21.84 -27.27
N GLN A 522 -34.99 21.68 -26.29
CA GLN A 522 -34.47 22.77 -25.47
C GLN A 522 -33.13 23.31 -25.95
N ASP A 523 -32.32 22.49 -26.62
CA ASP A 523 -30.99 22.90 -27.07
C ASP A 523 -30.66 22.27 -28.46
N PRO A 524 -30.44 23.10 -29.50
CA PRO A 524 -30.21 22.62 -30.86
C PRO A 524 -28.90 21.83 -31.03
N HIS A 525 -27.97 21.88 -30.07
CA HIS A 525 -26.78 21.05 -30.09
C HIS A 525 -27.11 19.56 -29.89
N PHE A 526 -28.24 19.24 -29.27
CA PHE A 526 -28.75 17.88 -29.17
C PHE A 526 -29.65 17.54 -30.36
N TYR A 527 -29.41 16.37 -30.96
CA TYR A 527 -30.20 15.89 -32.09
C TYR A 527 -30.30 14.37 -32.11
N LEU A 528 -31.35 13.86 -32.78
CA LEU A 528 -31.61 12.44 -32.92
C LEU A 528 -31.17 11.93 -34.29
N ARG A 529 -30.35 10.88 -34.29
CA ARG A 529 -29.88 10.22 -35.51
C ARG A 529 -30.46 8.81 -35.61
N LYS A 530 -30.97 8.42 -36.78
CA LYS A 530 -31.40 7.03 -37.01
C LYS A 530 -30.24 6.04 -36.84
N CYS A 531 -30.47 4.94 -36.13
CA CYS A 531 -29.48 3.88 -35.98
C CYS A 531 -29.13 3.25 -37.35
N LYS A 532 -27.84 3.03 -37.63
CA LYS A 532 -27.38 2.46 -38.91
C LYS A 532 -27.62 0.95 -39.03
N SER A 533 -27.87 0.26 -37.91
CA SER A 533 -28.08 -1.19 -37.91
C SER A 533 -29.42 -1.53 -38.55
N ARG A 534 -29.40 -2.35 -39.62
CA ARG A 534 -30.62 -2.80 -40.31
C ARG A 534 -31.61 -3.39 -39.32
N GLY A 535 -32.86 -2.92 -39.36
CA GLY A 535 -33.96 -3.42 -38.53
C GLY A 535 -34.12 -2.78 -37.15
N ARG A 536 -33.24 -1.86 -36.73
CA ARG A 536 -33.42 -1.13 -35.47
C ARG A 536 -34.12 0.20 -35.70
N THR A 537 -35.28 0.39 -35.09
CA THR A 537 -36.12 1.59 -35.23
C THR A 537 -35.74 2.72 -34.26
N TYR A 538 -34.92 2.43 -33.25
CA TYR A 538 -34.54 3.44 -32.26
C TYR A 538 -33.62 4.52 -32.86
N GLN A 539 -33.72 5.71 -32.27
CA GLN A 539 -32.88 6.86 -32.60
C GLN A 539 -31.79 7.03 -31.54
N ILE A 540 -30.61 7.48 -31.97
CA ILE A 540 -29.44 7.72 -31.13
C ILE A 540 -29.39 9.22 -30.83
N LEU A 541 -29.46 9.59 -29.56
CA LEU A 541 -29.21 10.96 -29.13
C LEU A 541 -27.72 11.28 -29.31
N SER A 542 -27.44 12.39 -29.97
CA SER A 542 -26.10 12.89 -30.23
C SER A 542 -26.01 14.35 -29.82
N TYR A 543 -24.83 14.77 -29.38
CA TYR A 543 -24.50 16.16 -29.10
C TYR A 543 -23.43 16.62 -30.08
N GLN A 544 -23.63 17.77 -30.73
CA GLN A 544 -22.70 18.35 -31.69
C GLN A 544 -22.22 19.71 -31.19
N GLN A 545 -20.92 19.95 -31.34
CA GLN A 545 -20.30 21.23 -31.06
C GLN A 545 -19.43 21.63 -32.24
N ASP A 546 -19.60 22.87 -32.70
CA ASP A 546 -18.75 23.45 -33.73
C ASP A 546 -17.52 24.06 -33.05
N LEU A 547 -16.35 23.54 -33.39
CA LEU A 547 -15.07 24.00 -32.89
C LEU A 547 -14.39 24.86 -33.95
N HIS A 548 -14.12 26.12 -33.60
CA HIS A 548 -13.34 27.01 -34.45
C HIS A 548 -11.85 26.72 -34.28
N ASN A 549 -11.21 26.20 -35.33
CA ASN A 549 -9.77 25.95 -35.36
C ASN A 549 -9.12 26.87 -36.40
N GLY A 550 -9.02 28.17 -36.08
CA GLY A 550 -8.67 29.21 -37.04
C GLY A 550 -9.86 29.57 -37.92
N GLU A 551 -9.70 29.54 -39.24
CA GLU A 551 -10.78 29.78 -40.21
C GLU A 551 -11.64 28.54 -40.47
N GLU A 552 -11.16 27.33 -40.11
CA GLU A 552 -11.89 26.08 -40.32
C GLU A 552 -12.83 25.78 -39.14
N ILE A 553 -14.11 25.56 -39.46
CA ILE A 553 -15.12 25.10 -38.49
C ILE A 553 -15.16 23.57 -38.56
N VAL A 554 -14.71 22.91 -37.50
CA VAL A 554 -14.78 21.46 -37.37
C VAL A 554 -15.95 21.12 -36.43
N SER A 555 -17.00 20.52 -37.00
CA SER A 555 -18.09 19.96 -36.19
C SER A 555 -17.68 18.62 -35.60
N GLU A 556 -17.54 18.56 -34.28
CA GLU A 556 -17.37 17.30 -33.56
C GLU A 556 -18.70 16.88 -32.92
N SER A 557 -18.95 15.57 -32.86
CA SER A 557 -20.15 15.04 -32.21
C SER A 557 -19.83 13.86 -31.32
N THR A 558 -20.59 13.74 -30.24
CA THR A 558 -20.53 12.62 -29.31
C THR A 558 -21.90 11.98 -29.14
N LYS A 559 -21.90 10.69 -28.81
CA LYS A 559 -23.12 9.94 -28.49
C LYS A 559 -23.51 10.21 -27.04
N VAL A 560 -24.79 10.45 -26.80
CA VAL A 560 -25.36 10.61 -25.46
C VAL A 560 -26.37 9.48 -25.22
N ASN A 561 -26.16 8.70 -24.18
CA ASN A 561 -27.03 7.59 -23.80
C ASN A 561 -27.75 7.96 -22.50
N ILE A 562 -29.05 8.24 -22.61
CA ILE A 562 -29.93 8.32 -21.44
C ILE A 562 -30.38 6.92 -21.08
N VAL A 563 -30.06 6.49 -19.86
CA VAL A 563 -30.50 5.20 -19.31
C VAL A 563 -31.40 5.46 -18.12
N MET A 564 -32.59 4.86 -18.14
CA MET A 564 -33.54 5.00 -17.04
C MET A 564 -33.15 4.06 -15.90
N ALA A 565 -33.36 4.47 -14.64
CA ALA A 565 -33.16 3.56 -13.50
C ALA A 565 -34.09 2.34 -13.60
N GLY A 566 -33.64 1.20 -13.07
CA GLY A 566 -34.34 -0.08 -13.21
C GLY A 566 -34.10 -0.78 -14.55
N THR A 567 -33.61 -0.09 -15.59
CA THR A 567 -33.10 -0.72 -16.81
C THR A 567 -31.69 -1.24 -16.57
N MET A 568 -31.35 -2.42 -17.14
CA MET A 568 -30.01 -3.03 -16.98
C MET A 568 -29.59 -3.21 -15.51
N LEU A 569 -30.57 -3.42 -14.62
CA LEU A 569 -30.37 -3.62 -13.18
C LEU A 569 -29.66 -2.44 -12.50
N LEU A 570 -29.71 -1.25 -13.12
CA LEU A 570 -29.13 -0.04 -12.57
C LEU A 570 -29.93 0.42 -11.33
N PRO A 571 -29.24 0.77 -10.24
CA PRO A 571 -29.88 1.09 -8.98
C PRO A 571 -30.66 2.42 -9.05
N PHE A 572 -31.76 2.50 -8.29
CA PHE A 572 -32.47 3.76 -8.05
C PHE A 572 -31.65 4.58 -7.05
N LEU A 573 -30.69 5.34 -7.55
CA LEU A 573 -29.76 6.13 -6.72
C LEU A 573 -30.39 7.46 -6.32
N LEU A 574 -31.38 7.39 -5.42
CA LEU A 574 -31.90 8.59 -4.76
C LEU A 574 -30.85 9.06 -3.74
N GLY A 575 -30.15 10.15 -4.05
CA GLY A 575 -29.30 10.89 -3.11
C GLY A 575 -27.86 10.38 -2.92
N SER A 576 -27.41 9.42 -3.73
CA SER A 576 -26.06 8.83 -3.62
C SER A 576 -25.09 9.25 -4.71
N THR A 577 -25.29 10.40 -5.34
CA THR A 577 -24.39 10.92 -6.38
C THR A 577 -23.19 11.64 -5.74
N VAL A 578 -22.03 11.54 -6.37
CA VAL A 578 -20.82 12.25 -5.99
C VAL A 578 -20.63 13.42 -6.95
N MET A 579 -20.47 14.63 -6.43
CA MET A 579 -20.16 15.79 -7.25
C MET A 579 -18.67 15.80 -7.61
N ARG A 580 -18.36 15.73 -8.91
CA ARG A 580 -16.99 15.85 -9.46
C ARG A 580 -16.99 16.97 -10.50
N GLU A 581 -16.13 17.96 -10.32
CA GLU A 581 -16.03 19.10 -11.25
C GLU A 581 -17.39 19.80 -11.52
N GLY A 582 -18.28 19.83 -10.51
CA GLY A 582 -19.63 20.41 -10.64
C GLY A 582 -20.64 19.51 -11.37
N LEU A 583 -20.27 18.29 -11.75
CA LEU A 583 -21.15 17.31 -12.39
C LEU A 583 -21.57 16.20 -11.40
N PRO A 584 -22.83 15.74 -11.43
CA PRO A 584 -23.26 14.59 -10.64
C PRO A 584 -22.74 13.29 -11.29
N VAL A 585 -21.97 12.50 -10.55
CA VAL A 585 -21.34 11.25 -11.03
C VAL A 585 -21.72 10.10 -10.10
N LEU A 586 -21.83 8.89 -10.65
CA LEU A 586 -22.00 7.69 -9.82
C LEU A 586 -20.80 7.45 -8.90
N PRO A 587 -21.02 6.92 -7.67
CA PRO A 587 -19.94 6.48 -6.80
C PRO A 587 -19.05 5.46 -7.50
N LEU A 588 -17.76 5.48 -7.18
CA LEU A 588 -16.77 4.58 -7.77
C LEU A 588 -17.11 3.11 -7.49
N GLU A 589 -17.74 2.87 -6.35
CA GLU A 589 -18.35 1.61 -5.92
C GLU A 589 -19.28 1.02 -6.96
N VAL A 590 -20.25 1.83 -7.38
CA VAL A 590 -21.26 1.42 -8.34
C VAL A 590 -20.60 1.23 -9.70
N LEU A 591 -19.71 2.14 -10.11
CA LEU A 591 -19.02 2.07 -11.40
C LEU A 591 -18.20 0.78 -11.56
N LEU A 592 -17.47 0.35 -10.52
CA LEU A 592 -16.70 -0.89 -10.54
C LEU A 592 -17.62 -2.11 -10.80
N LEU A 593 -18.74 -2.20 -10.08
CA LEU A 593 -19.68 -3.31 -10.20
C LEU A 593 -20.41 -3.30 -11.55
N LEU A 594 -20.76 -2.12 -12.08
CA LEU A 594 -21.32 -1.99 -13.43
C LEU A 594 -20.34 -2.44 -14.52
N LYS A 595 -19.05 -2.12 -14.37
CA LYS A 595 -18.02 -2.56 -15.32
C LYS A 595 -17.80 -4.08 -15.24
N LEU A 596 -17.81 -4.66 -14.04
CA LEU A 596 -17.77 -6.10 -13.82
C LEU A 596 -18.96 -6.81 -14.49
N HIS A 597 -20.17 -6.29 -14.32
CA HIS A 597 -21.35 -6.84 -14.96
C HIS A 597 -21.27 -6.76 -16.49
N ALA A 598 -20.85 -5.62 -17.04
CA ALA A 598 -20.64 -5.46 -18.48
C ALA A 598 -19.56 -6.42 -19.02
N TRP A 599 -18.51 -6.73 -18.24
CA TRP A 599 -17.53 -7.76 -18.60
C TRP A 599 -18.17 -9.14 -18.65
N HIS A 600 -18.94 -9.52 -17.62
CA HIS A 600 -19.61 -10.82 -17.55
C HIS A 600 -20.58 -11.00 -18.73
N ASP A 601 -21.41 -9.99 -19.02
CA ASP A 601 -22.35 -10.01 -20.16
C ASP A 601 -21.63 -10.14 -21.51
N HIS A 602 -20.50 -9.44 -21.68
CA HIS A 602 -19.68 -9.55 -22.89
C HIS A 602 -18.99 -10.91 -23.01
N MET A 603 -18.67 -11.58 -21.90
CA MET A 603 -18.06 -12.92 -21.90
C MET A 603 -19.03 -13.98 -22.40
N ILE A 604 -20.30 -13.90 -22.00
CA ILE A 604 -21.34 -14.87 -22.38
C ILE A 604 -22.01 -14.55 -23.72
N ALA A 605 -21.79 -13.35 -24.26
CA ALA A 605 -22.41 -12.90 -25.49
C ALA A 605 -21.83 -13.62 -26.73
N PRO A 606 -22.69 -14.13 -27.64
CA PRO A 606 -22.23 -14.76 -28.88
C PRO A 606 -21.70 -13.75 -29.90
N GLU A 607 -21.99 -12.45 -29.74
CA GLU A 607 -21.62 -11.46 -30.75
C GLU A 607 -20.15 -11.00 -30.62
N SER A 608 -19.36 -11.27 -31.66
CA SER A 608 -17.91 -10.97 -31.70
C SER A 608 -17.54 -9.52 -31.39
N TYR A 609 -18.36 -8.54 -31.79
CA TYR A 609 -18.09 -7.13 -31.50
C TYR A 609 -18.16 -6.79 -30.01
N LYS A 610 -18.89 -7.57 -29.19
CA LYS A 610 -18.89 -7.44 -27.72
C LYS A 610 -17.63 -8.05 -27.11
N GLN A 611 -17.11 -9.13 -27.69
CA GLN A 611 -15.87 -9.76 -27.24
C GLN A 611 -14.66 -8.82 -27.39
N ILE A 612 -14.63 -7.97 -28.42
CA ILE A 612 -13.58 -6.94 -28.59
C ILE A 612 -13.51 -5.99 -27.38
N LYS A 613 -14.62 -5.78 -26.67
CA LYS A 613 -14.69 -4.90 -25.49
C LYS A 613 -14.21 -5.56 -24.20
N LEU A 614 -13.94 -6.88 -24.19
CA LEU A 614 -13.50 -7.60 -22.99
C LEU A 614 -12.18 -7.06 -22.45
N THR A 615 -11.19 -6.89 -23.32
CA THR A 615 -9.87 -6.38 -22.92
C THR A 615 -9.95 -4.99 -22.30
N ALA A 616 -10.77 -4.11 -22.88
CA ALA A 616 -11.01 -2.77 -22.33
C ALA A 616 -11.69 -2.85 -20.95
N ASN A 617 -12.71 -3.70 -20.81
CA ASN A 617 -13.39 -3.89 -19.52
C ASN A 617 -12.44 -4.42 -18.44
N VAL A 618 -11.58 -5.40 -18.75
CA VAL A 618 -10.61 -5.94 -17.79
C VAL A 618 -9.60 -4.87 -17.37
N ALA A 619 -9.09 -4.07 -18.31
CA ALA A 619 -8.19 -2.97 -18.01
C ALA A 619 -8.85 -1.92 -17.09
N ASP A 620 -10.10 -1.56 -17.38
CA ASP A 620 -10.87 -0.62 -16.58
C ASP A 620 -11.15 -1.17 -15.18
N ILE A 621 -11.52 -2.45 -15.04
CA ILE A 621 -11.74 -3.11 -13.74
C ILE A 621 -10.45 -3.07 -12.91
N ARG A 622 -9.32 -3.48 -13.48
CA ARG A 622 -8.01 -3.46 -12.79
C ARG A 622 -7.62 -2.06 -12.33
N LEU A 623 -7.76 -1.07 -13.21
CA LEU A 623 -7.42 0.31 -12.88
C LEU A 623 -8.36 0.90 -11.82
N THR A 624 -9.63 0.54 -11.88
CA THR A 624 -10.64 0.94 -10.89
C THR A 624 -10.36 0.30 -9.54
N LEU A 625 -10.09 -1.02 -9.49
CA LEU A 625 -9.69 -1.72 -8.26
C LEU A 625 -8.51 -1.04 -7.59
N LYS A 626 -7.44 -0.76 -8.36
CA LYS A 626 -6.27 -0.04 -7.84
C LYS A 626 -6.64 1.33 -7.28
N THR A 627 -7.49 2.08 -7.99
CA THR A 627 -7.93 3.41 -7.56
C THR A 627 -8.76 3.35 -6.28
N VAL A 628 -9.71 2.41 -6.20
CA VAL A 628 -10.53 2.17 -4.99
C VAL A 628 -9.63 1.80 -3.82
N LEU A 629 -8.73 0.85 -3.99
CA LEU A 629 -7.82 0.40 -2.93
C LEU A 629 -6.90 1.52 -2.42
N LEU A 630 -6.42 2.39 -3.31
CA LEU A 630 -5.65 3.58 -2.93
C LEU A 630 -6.49 4.60 -2.15
N SER A 631 -7.81 4.59 -2.32
CA SER A 631 -8.74 5.47 -1.61
C SER A 631 -9.27 4.90 -0.29
N LEU A 632 -9.00 3.62 0.02
CA LEU A 632 -9.40 3.02 1.29
C LEU A 632 -8.47 3.49 2.41
N THR A 633 -9.04 4.11 3.44
CA THR A 633 -8.30 4.68 4.59
C THR A 633 -8.11 3.69 5.75
N GLY A 634 -8.25 2.37 5.57
CA GLY A 634 -8.08 1.38 6.65
C GLY A 634 -8.69 -0.01 6.41
N THR A 635 -8.89 -0.78 7.51
CA THR A 635 -9.44 -2.15 7.58
C THR A 635 -10.92 -2.28 7.19
N GLU A 636 -11.41 -1.42 6.30
CA GLU A 636 -12.80 -1.38 5.86
C GLU A 636 -13.13 -2.57 4.94
N ARG A 637 -13.26 -3.76 5.53
CA ARG A 637 -13.95 -4.91 4.91
C ARG A 637 -15.42 -4.62 4.57
N SER A 638 -15.93 -3.41 4.86
CA SER A 638 -17.30 -3.00 4.58
C SER A 638 -17.51 -2.42 3.18
N TRP A 639 -16.47 -2.24 2.36
CA TRP A 639 -16.62 -1.64 1.02
C TRP A 639 -17.60 -2.44 0.16
N ALA A 640 -17.44 -3.77 0.08
CA ALA A 640 -18.36 -4.66 -0.64
C ALA A 640 -19.79 -4.51 -0.12
N ARG A 641 -19.98 -4.39 1.20
CA ARG A 641 -21.30 -4.20 1.81
C ARG A 641 -21.95 -2.89 1.36
N VAL A 642 -21.18 -1.80 1.30
CA VAL A 642 -21.66 -0.48 0.82
C VAL A 642 -21.98 -0.55 -0.67
N ALA A 643 -21.06 -1.09 -1.48
CA ALA A 643 -21.24 -1.20 -2.93
C ALA A 643 -22.47 -2.06 -3.28
N LEU A 644 -22.67 -3.19 -2.61
CA LEU A 644 -23.82 -4.06 -2.79
C LEU A 644 -25.12 -3.44 -2.27
N SER A 645 -25.05 -2.51 -1.31
CA SER A 645 -26.24 -1.87 -0.72
C SER A 645 -27.08 -1.11 -1.75
N PHE A 646 -26.44 -0.60 -2.82
CA PHE A 646 -27.11 0.10 -3.92
C PHE A 646 -28.02 -0.81 -4.74
N PHE A 647 -27.76 -2.11 -4.76
CA PHE A 647 -28.43 -3.05 -5.65
C PHE A 647 -29.47 -3.91 -4.93
N GLN A 648 -30.47 -4.37 -5.68
CA GLN A 648 -31.46 -5.34 -5.20
C GLN A 648 -30.80 -6.71 -4.97
N GLU A 649 -31.43 -7.54 -4.13
CA GLU A 649 -30.90 -8.83 -3.68
C GLU A 649 -30.51 -9.78 -4.83
N GLU A 650 -31.32 -9.85 -5.89
CA GLU A 650 -31.00 -10.67 -7.07
C GLU A 650 -29.68 -10.22 -7.72
N PHE A 651 -29.48 -8.91 -7.89
CA PHE A 651 -28.26 -8.38 -8.48
C PHE A 651 -27.05 -8.52 -7.58
N ARG A 652 -27.24 -8.48 -6.24
CA ARG A 652 -26.15 -8.75 -5.30
C ARG A 652 -25.58 -10.14 -5.51
N ARG A 653 -26.45 -11.14 -5.69
CA ARG A 653 -26.04 -12.53 -5.96
C ARG A 653 -25.28 -12.64 -7.28
N ILE A 654 -25.84 -12.09 -8.36
CA ILE A 654 -25.19 -12.06 -9.67
C ILE A 654 -23.82 -11.37 -9.60
N THR A 655 -23.71 -10.29 -8.83
CA THR A 655 -22.46 -9.57 -8.63
C THR A 655 -21.42 -10.42 -7.91
N ILE A 656 -21.80 -11.07 -6.81
CA ILE A 656 -20.91 -11.97 -6.06
C ILE A 656 -20.42 -13.11 -6.96
N ASP A 657 -21.32 -13.74 -7.71
CA ASP A 657 -20.97 -14.81 -8.65
C ASP A 657 -20.05 -14.29 -9.77
N SER A 658 -20.29 -13.08 -10.26
CA SER A 658 -19.45 -12.41 -11.25
C SER A 658 -18.06 -12.09 -10.68
N VAL A 659 -17.93 -11.71 -9.41
CA VAL A 659 -16.63 -11.50 -8.75
C VAL A 659 -15.87 -12.82 -8.65
N LYS A 660 -16.53 -13.90 -8.22
CA LYS A 660 -15.92 -15.25 -8.16
C LYS A 660 -15.46 -15.71 -9.53
N PHE A 661 -16.30 -15.54 -10.55
CA PHE A 661 -15.95 -15.88 -11.93
C PHE A 661 -14.83 -15.00 -12.48
N PHE A 662 -14.83 -13.69 -12.21
CA PHE A 662 -13.73 -12.81 -12.62
C PHE A 662 -12.42 -13.21 -11.95
N CYS A 663 -12.42 -13.51 -10.66
CA CYS A 663 -11.23 -13.92 -9.92
C CYS A 663 -10.71 -15.31 -10.35
N SER A 664 -11.57 -16.20 -10.85
CA SER A 664 -11.13 -17.50 -11.38
C SER A 664 -10.43 -17.35 -12.74
N VAL A 665 -10.84 -16.37 -13.55
CA VAL A 665 -10.20 -16.02 -14.83
C VAL A 665 -8.94 -15.16 -14.62
N PHE A 666 -8.97 -14.22 -13.67
CA PHE A 666 -7.92 -13.25 -13.38
C PHE A 666 -7.45 -13.35 -11.93
N ALA A 667 -6.64 -14.37 -11.65
CA ALA A 667 -6.14 -14.66 -10.30
C ALA A 667 -5.34 -13.49 -9.68
N ASP A 668 -4.72 -12.63 -10.50
CA ASP A 668 -3.98 -11.44 -10.06
C ASP A 668 -4.87 -10.39 -9.39
N CYS A 669 -6.18 -10.38 -9.68
CA CYS A 669 -7.13 -9.42 -9.09
C CYS A 669 -7.78 -9.95 -7.80
N ARG A 670 -7.51 -11.20 -7.42
CA ARG A 670 -8.23 -11.90 -6.34
C ARG A 670 -8.05 -11.22 -4.99
N ASP A 671 -6.81 -10.88 -4.64
CA ASP A 671 -6.50 -10.22 -3.37
C ASP A 671 -7.11 -8.82 -3.29
N ASP A 672 -7.18 -8.13 -4.42
CA ASP A 672 -7.78 -6.80 -4.50
C ASP A 672 -9.28 -6.85 -4.22
N TRP A 673 -10.01 -7.78 -4.84
CA TRP A 673 -11.44 -8.02 -4.53
C TRP A 673 -11.66 -8.49 -3.08
N TYR A 674 -10.77 -9.34 -2.56
CA TYR A 674 -10.84 -9.79 -1.16
C TYR A 674 -10.63 -8.64 -0.17
N LYS A 675 -9.70 -7.72 -0.45
CA LYS A 675 -9.48 -6.50 0.36
C LYS A 675 -10.72 -5.59 0.36
N LEU A 676 -11.47 -5.54 -0.74
CA LEU A 676 -12.76 -4.84 -0.78
C LEU A 676 -13.85 -5.54 0.03
N GLY A 677 -13.62 -6.76 0.54
CA GLY A 677 -14.58 -7.51 1.36
C GLY A 677 -15.49 -8.46 0.58
N PHE A 678 -15.16 -8.80 -0.67
CA PHE A 678 -15.88 -9.83 -1.42
C PHE A 678 -15.38 -11.23 -1.10
N GLU A 679 -16.29 -12.20 -1.19
CA GLU A 679 -15.93 -13.62 -1.22
C GLU A 679 -15.41 -14.00 -2.61
N VAL A 680 -14.16 -14.47 -2.67
CA VAL A 680 -13.45 -14.74 -3.92
C VAL A 680 -13.17 -16.23 -4.15
N ALA A 681 -13.82 -17.11 -3.37
CA ALA A 681 -13.68 -18.57 -3.42
C ALA A 681 -15.03 -19.27 -3.60
#